data_AF-M7SSR3-F1
#
_entry.id   AF-M7SSR3-F1
#
_cell.length_a   1.000
_cell.length_b   1.000
_cell.length_c   1.000
_cell.angle_alpha   90.00
_cell.angle_beta   90.00
_cell.angle_gamma   90.00
#
_symmetry.space_group_name_H-M   'P 1'
#
loop_
_entity.id
_entity.type
_entity.pdbx_description
1 polymer ?
#
loop_
_entity_poly.entity_id
_entity_poly.type
_entity_poly.pdbx_seq_one_letter_code
_entity_poly.pdbx_strand_id
1 'polypeptide(L)'
;MRSSVVLTALNAAGLAMSAPPSRRQSDCDATSTWAGWETIKHAFVFGDSYSQTGFDYTSTNPTPSNPLGNPAYPGWTSSNGPNWVDFLTTKHNASLLQTYNLAYGGATVDSDLIAPYDPSVISMKEQIRSQFLPGYAGDAPTAPGAPAWAGADSVFAFWIGINDVGNSWWFEAPELEALYGDIFALYAALAAELYAAGARNFVFVDVPPVDRSPLMIAQGPEAAAGEKKIIAQWNGLVAGVAADLKAAHAGDVNVWSYSSSGSFGAALDDPTVYAATASMKNLTEFCTEYQSGTAEWDTFIESCGVPVDQYFWLNDLHPTYPIHDVVAQGVADTLTAGPNVFLLTIPRETRDAIIELVLFSGRPAPVDYNYVSIPARTTSEDIDYQSSLGCRGVMYEPETMTPAATPLLLANRQLHAETKGVLERMPGGGHKYSLDLMFVQERELWPTWTSLPAFAQHIDTLDVTIRVMGGHDKVGAGYSRLQTIWQGGDCSPPAVDWLFYGALERLLKAGPMGKISEPEPEPGEKGRSRKKWRCEKEAGLVDREVTVKRLNLNVVTPADTTKLADMDCKLEWLGARQAGWGRPLEVAEKERLQKTAMRPEWLADFMIVSLRSLLEMGSQTFIYASIVYERMEDITISVDGELRKEYKLSEMLSVLPCNEYSHTEEARERRMRQLYNWREWVSPIREKAGLPVKPLEVSLSVD
;
A
#
# COMPACT_ATOMS: atom_id res chain seq x y z
N MET A 1 56.29 -17.55 42.79
CA MET A 1 56.25 -16.31 43.59
C MET A 1 55.92 -15.14 42.65
N ARG A 2 55.07 -14.19 43.10
CA ARG A 2 54.93 -12.80 42.64
C ARG A 2 54.90 -12.48 41.12
N SER A 3 53.74 -11.97 40.68
CA SER A 3 53.58 -10.66 39.98
C SER A 3 54.17 -10.52 38.55
N SER A 4 53.69 -9.68 37.61
CA SER A 4 52.49 -8.82 37.39
C SER A 4 52.60 -8.31 35.93
N VAL A 5 51.58 -7.83 35.19
CA VAL A 5 50.12 -7.66 35.35
C VAL A 5 49.52 -7.61 33.92
N VAL A 6 48.24 -7.97 33.71
CA VAL A 6 47.56 -7.90 32.39
C VAL A 6 46.13 -7.38 32.52
N LEU A 7 45.75 -6.50 31.59
CA LEU A 7 44.41 -5.94 31.28
C LEU A 7 43.59 -5.29 32.41
N THR A 8 43.37 -3.98 32.26
CA THR A 8 42.13 -3.30 32.66
C THR A 8 41.57 -2.56 31.44
N ALA A 9 40.57 -3.15 30.80
CA ALA A 9 39.76 -2.51 29.76
C ALA A 9 38.36 -3.13 29.79
N LEU A 10 37.41 -2.43 30.41
CA LEU A 10 35.94 -2.54 30.26
C LEU A 10 35.30 -1.65 31.33
N ASN A 11 35.00 -0.40 30.99
CA ASN A 11 34.07 0.41 31.78
C ASN A 11 32.66 0.06 31.32
N ALA A 12 31.82 -0.39 32.26
CA ALA A 12 30.44 -0.75 32.02
C ALA A 12 29.48 0.34 32.51
N ALA A 13 28.61 0.78 31.60
CA ALA A 13 27.26 1.32 31.82
C ALA A 13 26.58 1.20 30.45
N GLY A 14 25.47 0.47 30.22
CA GLY A 14 24.36 0.18 31.12
C GLY A 14 23.42 1.40 31.09
N LEU A 15 22.15 1.33 30.69
CA LEU A 15 21.25 0.25 30.26
C LEU A 15 20.50 0.73 28.97
N ALA A 16 19.75 -0.06 28.20
CA ALA A 16 19.34 -1.46 28.29
C ALA A 16 19.32 -2.07 26.88
N MET A 17 19.69 -3.35 26.73
CA MET A 17 19.03 -4.15 25.70
C MET A 17 17.61 -4.40 26.20
N SER A 18 16.63 -3.76 25.57
CA SER A 18 15.25 -4.20 25.68
C SER A 18 15.17 -5.68 25.27
N ALA A 19 14.23 -6.39 25.89
CA ALA A 19 14.01 -7.81 25.68
C ALA A 19 13.95 -8.19 24.18
N PRO A 20 14.10 -9.49 23.81
CA PRO A 20 13.51 -9.95 22.55
C PRO A 20 12.11 -9.37 22.47
N PRO A 21 11.68 -8.79 21.32
CA PRO A 21 10.36 -8.20 21.23
C PRO A 21 9.38 -9.22 21.77
N SER A 22 8.62 -8.81 22.79
CA SER A 22 7.50 -9.58 23.31
C SER A 22 6.79 -10.19 22.12
N ARG A 23 6.43 -11.50 22.18
CA ARG A 23 5.56 -12.17 21.19
C ARG A 23 4.67 -11.08 20.61
N ARG A 24 4.88 -10.71 19.33
CA ARG A 24 4.00 -9.71 18.71
C ARG A 24 2.63 -10.34 18.87
N GLN A 25 1.83 -9.73 19.74
CA GLN A 25 0.45 -10.13 19.95
C GLN A 25 -0.13 -10.17 18.55
N SER A 26 -0.57 -11.36 18.13
CA SER A 26 -1.01 -11.50 16.74
C SER A 26 -2.15 -10.50 16.54
N ASP A 27 -2.32 -9.92 15.35
CA ASP A 27 -3.45 -9.01 15.13
C ASP A 27 -4.82 -9.72 15.33
N CYS A 28 -4.81 -11.05 15.47
CA CYS A 28 -5.93 -11.93 15.83
C CYS A 28 -6.05 -12.23 17.34
N ASP A 29 -5.08 -11.85 18.18
CA ASP A 29 -5.13 -12.09 19.62
C ASP A 29 -6.09 -11.09 20.28
N ALA A 30 -7.05 -11.59 21.06
CA ALA A 30 -7.91 -10.79 21.91
C ALA A 30 -7.11 -9.84 22.82
N THR A 31 -7.64 -8.63 23.07
CA THR A 31 -7.07 -7.70 24.04
C THR A 31 -7.40 -8.14 25.47
N SER A 32 -6.80 -7.50 26.48
CA SER A 32 -7.07 -7.82 27.89
C SER A 32 -8.51 -7.57 28.35
N THR A 33 -9.34 -6.92 27.52
CA THR A 33 -10.77 -6.68 27.76
C THR A 33 -11.67 -7.77 27.15
N TRP A 34 -11.10 -8.85 26.62
CA TRP A 34 -11.83 -10.05 26.23
C TRP A 34 -11.17 -11.31 26.80
N ALA A 35 -11.79 -11.86 27.85
CA ALA A 35 -11.33 -13.07 28.52
C ALA A 35 -12.04 -14.36 28.05
N GLY A 36 -12.97 -14.25 27.08
CA GLY A 36 -13.81 -15.34 26.56
C GLY A 36 -15.29 -14.97 26.56
N TRP A 37 -16.09 -15.58 25.69
CA TRP A 37 -17.54 -15.29 25.58
C TRP A 37 -18.28 -15.59 26.89
N GLU A 38 -17.85 -16.62 27.61
CA GLU A 38 -18.33 -17.03 28.93
C GLU A 38 -18.11 -16.00 30.04
N THR A 39 -17.27 -14.98 29.80
CA THR A 39 -16.98 -13.91 30.77
C THR A 39 -17.87 -12.68 30.61
N ILE A 40 -18.53 -12.53 29.46
CA ILE A 40 -19.46 -11.43 29.19
C ILE A 40 -20.76 -11.65 29.95
N LYS A 41 -21.27 -10.60 30.59
CA LYS A 41 -22.53 -10.61 31.37
C LYS A 41 -23.58 -9.66 30.81
N HIS A 42 -23.18 -8.64 30.06
CA HIS A 42 -24.06 -7.61 29.55
C HIS A 42 -23.99 -7.55 28.02
N ALA A 43 -25.13 -7.50 27.34
CA ALA A 43 -25.21 -7.21 25.92
C ALA A 43 -26.04 -5.94 25.69
N PHE A 44 -25.48 -4.97 24.99
CA PHE A 44 -26.22 -3.79 24.50
C PHE A 44 -26.42 -3.95 22.99
N VAL A 45 -27.67 -3.95 22.55
CA VAL A 45 -28.02 -4.20 21.14
C VAL A 45 -28.67 -2.96 20.54
N PHE A 46 -28.20 -2.57 19.36
CA PHE A 46 -28.71 -1.46 18.55
C PHE A 46 -29.11 -1.99 17.19
N GLY A 47 -30.19 -1.46 16.61
CA GLY A 47 -30.67 -1.96 15.33
C GLY A 47 -32.11 -1.62 14.99
N ASP A 48 -32.63 -2.37 14.02
CA ASP A 48 -33.98 -2.21 13.47
C ASP A 48 -34.97 -3.33 13.88
N SER A 49 -36.01 -3.56 13.08
CA SER A 49 -37.06 -4.56 13.32
C SER A 49 -36.51 -5.98 13.44
N TYR A 50 -35.41 -6.31 12.77
CA TYR A 50 -34.79 -7.63 12.87
C TYR A 50 -34.21 -7.92 14.27
N SER A 51 -34.00 -6.86 15.06
CA SER A 51 -33.48 -6.92 16.43
C SER A 51 -34.51 -6.51 17.49
N GLN A 52 -35.56 -5.77 17.15
CA GLN A 52 -36.55 -5.24 18.12
C GLN A 52 -37.24 -6.34 18.95
N THR A 53 -37.28 -6.15 20.28
CA THR A 53 -38.19 -6.86 21.21
C THR A 53 -39.18 -5.92 21.92
N GLY A 54 -39.11 -4.60 21.69
CA GLY A 54 -39.99 -3.59 22.31
C GLY A 54 -39.57 -3.14 23.70
N PHE A 55 -38.30 -3.36 24.08
CA PHE A 55 -37.73 -3.03 25.38
C PHE A 55 -37.71 -1.51 25.66
N ASP A 56 -38.15 -1.13 26.86
CA ASP A 56 -38.09 0.24 27.38
C ASP A 56 -36.98 0.34 28.45
N TYR A 57 -35.96 1.14 28.17
CA TYR A 57 -34.81 1.37 29.06
C TYR A 57 -35.18 2.10 30.36
N THR A 58 -36.34 2.76 30.41
CA THR A 58 -36.88 3.42 31.62
C THR A 58 -37.73 2.50 32.48
N SER A 59 -37.96 1.26 32.02
CA SER A 59 -38.80 0.26 32.66
C SER A 59 -37.96 -0.78 33.44
N THR A 60 -38.45 -2.02 33.56
CA THR A 60 -37.77 -3.09 34.32
C THR A 60 -36.54 -3.59 33.55
N ASN A 61 -35.36 -3.26 34.06
CA ASN A 61 -34.09 -3.73 33.51
C ASN A 61 -33.90 -5.26 33.63
N PRO A 62 -33.05 -5.86 32.78
CA PRO A 62 -32.58 -7.24 32.88
C PRO A 62 -32.06 -7.65 34.26
N THR A 63 -32.28 -8.91 34.62
CA THR A 63 -31.78 -9.54 35.85
C THR A 63 -31.42 -11.00 35.59
N PRO A 64 -30.67 -11.70 36.45
CA PRO A 64 -30.31 -13.11 36.22
C PRO A 64 -31.51 -14.07 36.11
N SER A 65 -32.67 -13.70 36.67
CA SER A 65 -33.93 -14.45 36.61
C SER A 65 -34.87 -13.98 35.49
N ASN A 66 -34.57 -12.86 34.85
CA ASN A 66 -35.32 -12.30 33.72
C ASN A 66 -34.31 -11.55 32.82
N PRO A 67 -33.55 -12.29 31.99
CA PRO A 67 -32.35 -11.76 31.32
C PRO A 67 -32.63 -10.76 30.20
N LEU A 68 -33.90 -10.59 29.80
CA LEU A 68 -34.34 -9.61 28.79
C LEU A 68 -35.09 -8.42 29.42
N GLY A 69 -35.43 -8.48 30.71
CA GLY A 69 -36.08 -7.38 31.43
C GLY A 69 -37.53 -7.16 31.03
N ASN A 70 -37.76 -6.41 29.95
CA ASN A 70 -39.10 -6.05 29.49
C ASN A 70 -39.15 -5.92 27.95
N PRO A 71 -40.31 -6.06 27.30
CA PRO A 71 -41.57 -6.61 27.80
C PRO A 71 -41.46 -8.12 28.12
N ALA A 72 -42.58 -8.79 28.38
CA ALA A 72 -42.56 -10.24 28.63
C ALA A 72 -42.10 -11.00 27.37
N TYR A 73 -41.16 -11.93 27.55
CA TYR A 73 -40.57 -12.78 26.50
C TYR A 73 -41.63 -13.47 25.61
N PRO A 74 -41.45 -13.53 24.28
CA PRO A 74 -40.32 -13.00 23.47
C PRO A 74 -40.43 -11.49 23.15
N GLY A 75 -41.43 -10.81 23.70
CA GLY A 75 -41.68 -9.40 23.41
C GLY A 75 -42.30 -9.17 22.03
N TRP A 76 -42.03 -7.99 21.48
CA TRP A 76 -42.67 -7.46 20.27
C TRP A 76 -41.72 -7.55 19.08
N THR A 77 -41.55 -8.77 18.58
CA THR A 77 -40.67 -9.11 17.45
C THR A 77 -41.43 -9.11 16.11
N SER A 78 -40.68 -9.01 15.00
CA SER A 78 -41.20 -9.21 13.65
C SER A 78 -40.97 -10.62 13.11
N SER A 79 -40.71 -11.61 13.99
CA SER A 79 -40.26 -12.97 13.60
C SER A 79 -41.27 -14.08 13.89
N ASN A 80 -42.44 -13.75 14.42
CA ASN A 80 -43.42 -14.73 14.91
C ASN A 80 -42.86 -15.68 15.96
N GLY A 81 -42.11 -15.12 16.92
CA GLY A 81 -41.43 -15.87 17.95
C GLY A 81 -40.27 -15.07 18.52
N PRO A 82 -39.25 -15.72 19.09
CA PRO A 82 -38.02 -15.06 19.49
C PRO A 82 -37.28 -14.53 18.26
N ASN A 83 -36.57 -13.42 18.40
CA ASN A 83 -35.61 -12.99 17.39
C ASN A 83 -34.19 -13.44 17.79
N TRP A 84 -33.16 -12.95 17.09
CA TRP A 84 -31.78 -13.40 17.33
C TRP A 84 -31.24 -12.92 18.69
N VAL A 85 -31.72 -11.76 19.18
CA VAL A 85 -31.37 -11.21 20.50
C VAL A 85 -31.89 -12.13 21.60
N ASP A 86 -33.13 -12.59 21.46
CA ASP A 86 -33.75 -13.55 22.38
C ASP A 86 -32.99 -14.88 22.40
N PHE A 87 -32.71 -15.47 21.24
CA PHE A 87 -31.96 -16.73 21.14
C PHE A 87 -30.51 -16.59 21.62
N LEU A 88 -29.83 -15.48 21.35
CA LEU A 88 -28.48 -15.22 21.86
C LEU A 88 -28.48 -15.15 23.39
N THR A 89 -29.55 -14.60 23.97
CA THR A 89 -29.69 -14.41 25.42
C THR A 89 -30.13 -15.68 26.16
N THR A 90 -30.99 -16.50 25.56
CA THR A 90 -31.67 -17.62 26.25
C THR A 90 -31.22 -19.01 25.81
N LYS A 91 -30.50 -19.14 24.69
CA LYS A 91 -30.12 -20.43 24.08
C LYS A 91 -28.63 -20.53 23.73
N HIS A 92 -28.03 -19.47 23.19
CA HIS A 92 -26.63 -19.44 22.70
C HIS A 92 -25.70 -18.60 23.59
N ASN A 93 -26.16 -18.29 24.79
CA ASN A 93 -25.41 -17.59 25.84
C ASN A 93 -24.35 -18.51 26.46
N ALA A 94 -23.14 -17.99 26.67
CA ALA A 94 -22.09 -18.69 27.43
C ALA A 94 -22.07 -18.33 28.94
N SER A 95 -22.99 -17.48 29.39
CA SER A 95 -23.10 -16.98 30.76
C SER A 95 -24.57 -16.68 31.13
N LEU A 96 -24.83 -16.14 32.33
CA LEU A 96 -26.10 -15.47 32.64
C LEU A 96 -26.15 -14.08 31.99
N LEU A 97 -26.26 -14.06 30.66
CA LEU A 97 -26.26 -12.85 29.84
C LEU A 97 -27.51 -12.00 30.13
N GLN A 98 -27.31 -10.71 30.37
CA GLN A 98 -28.34 -9.70 30.56
C GLN A 98 -28.34 -8.76 29.36
N THR A 99 -29.46 -8.70 28.64
CA THR A 99 -29.51 -8.07 27.32
C THR A 99 -30.42 -6.85 27.32
N TYR A 100 -29.82 -5.72 26.99
CA TYR A 100 -30.38 -4.37 26.96
C TYR A 100 -30.60 -4.02 25.48
N ASN A 101 -31.80 -4.32 24.98
CA ASN A 101 -32.09 -4.25 23.56
C ASN A 101 -32.71 -2.91 23.18
N LEU A 102 -31.92 -1.99 22.65
CA LEU A 102 -32.37 -0.64 22.28
C LEU A 102 -32.86 -0.57 20.82
N ALA A 103 -32.85 -1.68 20.09
CA ALA A 103 -33.29 -1.75 18.70
C ALA A 103 -34.78 -1.41 18.52
N TYR A 104 -35.11 -0.68 17.44
CA TYR A 104 -36.45 -0.14 17.18
C TYR A 104 -36.90 -0.39 15.73
N GLY A 105 -38.13 -0.86 15.55
CA GLY A 105 -38.67 -1.26 14.26
C GLY A 105 -38.70 -0.13 13.22
N GLY A 106 -38.04 -0.37 12.08
CA GLY A 106 -37.90 0.62 10.99
C GLY A 106 -36.77 1.63 11.17
N ALA A 107 -35.95 1.51 12.22
CA ALA A 107 -34.84 2.41 12.45
C ALA A 107 -33.88 2.48 11.26
N THR A 108 -33.49 3.71 10.91
CA THR A 108 -32.33 4.01 10.07
C THR A 108 -31.15 4.40 10.97
N VAL A 109 -29.95 4.56 10.42
CA VAL A 109 -28.82 5.12 11.17
C VAL A 109 -29.18 6.51 11.68
N ASP A 110 -29.72 7.35 10.81
CA ASP A 110 -30.19 8.71 11.13
C ASP A 110 -31.43 9.11 10.33
N SER A 111 -32.53 9.37 11.04
CA SER A 111 -33.79 9.85 10.47
C SER A 111 -33.71 11.23 9.81
N ASP A 112 -32.70 12.04 10.13
CA ASP A 112 -32.43 13.33 9.47
C ASP A 112 -31.70 13.17 8.11
N LEU A 113 -30.98 12.05 7.91
CA LEU A 113 -30.26 11.74 6.66
C LEU A 113 -31.12 10.91 5.71
N ILE A 114 -31.77 9.87 6.24
CA ILE A 114 -32.70 9.02 5.50
C ILE A 114 -33.93 8.74 6.37
N ALA A 115 -35.07 9.27 5.94
CA ALA A 115 -36.29 9.23 6.72
C ALA A 115 -36.83 7.78 6.86
N PRO A 116 -37.24 7.35 8.06
CA PRO A 116 -37.96 6.09 8.26
C PRO A 116 -39.41 6.20 7.77
N TYR A 117 -40.14 5.08 7.81
CA TYR A 117 -41.54 5.01 7.35
C TYR A 117 -42.53 5.87 8.18
N ASP A 118 -42.19 6.15 9.45
CA ASP A 118 -42.96 7.01 10.35
C ASP A 118 -42.00 7.89 11.18
N PRO A 119 -42.25 9.20 11.33
CA PRO A 119 -41.33 10.12 12.01
C PRO A 119 -41.21 9.93 13.54
N SER A 120 -41.95 8.98 14.13
CA SER A 120 -41.78 8.57 15.54
C SER A 120 -40.80 7.40 15.75
N VAL A 121 -40.28 6.82 14.66
CA VAL A 121 -39.28 5.76 14.70
C VAL A 121 -37.96 6.27 15.29
N ILE A 122 -37.43 5.54 16.28
CA ILE A 122 -36.21 5.88 17.00
C ILE A 122 -34.98 5.39 16.23
N SER A 123 -34.21 6.31 15.66
CA SER A 123 -33.02 5.99 14.84
C SER A 123 -31.85 5.48 15.70
N MET A 124 -30.87 4.77 15.13
CA MET A 124 -29.69 4.31 15.86
C MET A 124 -28.94 5.46 16.58
N LYS A 125 -28.87 6.64 15.95
CA LYS A 125 -28.37 7.88 16.57
C LYS A 125 -29.02 8.15 17.93
N GLU A 126 -30.34 7.96 18.02
CA GLU A 126 -31.13 8.22 19.23
C GLU A 126 -31.08 7.05 20.22
N GLN A 127 -31.07 5.81 19.74
CA GLN A 127 -30.83 4.62 20.57
C GLN A 127 -29.51 4.77 21.35
N ILE A 128 -28.47 5.34 20.73
CA ILE A 128 -27.18 5.59 21.37
C ILE A 128 -27.20 6.88 22.21
N ARG A 129 -27.51 8.04 21.60
CA ARG A 129 -27.35 9.36 22.26
C ARG A 129 -28.46 9.70 23.25
N SER A 130 -29.69 9.27 22.97
CA SER A 130 -30.88 9.61 23.76
C SER A 130 -31.28 8.52 24.74
N GLN A 131 -30.89 7.26 24.51
CA GLN A 131 -31.21 6.12 25.40
C GLN A 131 -29.96 5.54 26.08
N PHE A 132 -28.98 5.00 25.34
CA PHE A 132 -27.83 4.32 25.94
C PHE A 132 -26.97 5.24 26.81
N LEU A 133 -26.47 6.34 26.25
CA LEU A 133 -25.55 7.24 26.97
C LEU A 133 -26.16 7.79 28.28
N PRO A 134 -27.38 8.35 28.31
CA PRO A 134 -27.99 8.79 29.56
C PRO A 134 -28.55 7.63 30.40
N GLY A 135 -28.94 6.52 29.80
CA GLY A 135 -29.56 5.38 30.48
C GLY A 135 -28.55 4.53 31.25
N TYR A 136 -27.36 4.29 30.69
CA TYR A 136 -26.43 3.27 31.16
C TYR A 136 -24.96 3.73 31.29
N ALA A 137 -24.58 4.90 30.79
CA ALA A 137 -23.20 5.39 30.90
C ALA A 137 -23.02 6.53 31.92
N GLY A 138 -21.76 6.78 32.31
CA GLY A 138 -21.38 7.82 33.26
C GLY A 138 -21.62 7.47 34.73
N ASP A 139 -21.33 8.42 35.62
CA ASP A 139 -21.37 8.21 37.09
C ASP A 139 -22.80 8.16 37.67
N ALA A 140 -23.82 8.57 36.90
CA ALA A 140 -25.21 8.68 37.35
C ALA A 140 -26.20 8.28 36.24
N PRO A 141 -26.22 6.99 35.83
CA PRO A 141 -27.15 6.48 34.82
C PRO A 141 -28.62 6.66 35.22
N THR A 142 -29.47 6.98 34.25
CA THR A 142 -30.90 7.28 34.47
C THR A 142 -31.83 6.06 34.40
N ALA A 143 -31.39 4.94 33.81
CA ALA A 143 -32.21 3.72 33.74
C ALA A 143 -32.40 3.12 35.15
N PRO A 144 -33.63 2.75 35.57
CA PRO A 144 -33.88 2.25 36.92
C PRO A 144 -33.12 0.95 37.22
N GLY A 145 -32.14 1.02 38.12
CA GLY A 145 -31.30 -0.13 38.44
C GLY A 145 -30.34 -0.52 37.30
N ALA A 146 -29.84 0.45 36.54
CA ALA A 146 -28.78 0.26 35.55
C ALA A 146 -27.63 -0.62 36.11
N PRO A 147 -27.09 -1.57 35.32
CA PRO A 147 -26.01 -2.44 35.78
C PRO A 147 -24.70 -1.66 35.92
N ALA A 148 -23.85 -2.11 36.85
CA ALA A 148 -22.44 -1.72 36.89
C ALA A 148 -21.65 -2.55 35.87
N TRP A 149 -21.90 -2.33 34.57
CA TRP A 149 -21.19 -2.97 33.48
C TRP A 149 -19.77 -2.40 33.32
N ALA A 150 -18.87 -3.18 32.74
CA ALA A 150 -17.55 -2.69 32.32
C ALA A 150 -17.24 -3.21 30.92
N GLY A 151 -16.42 -2.49 30.15
CA GLY A 151 -16.05 -2.93 28.78
C GLY A 151 -15.49 -4.35 28.69
N ALA A 152 -14.94 -4.90 29.79
CA ALA A 152 -14.43 -6.27 29.85
C ALA A 152 -15.50 -7.35 30.16
N ASP A 153 -16.73 -6.97 30.53
CA ASP A 153 -17.85 -7.90 30.75
C ASP A 153 -19.11 -7.55 29.93
N SER A 154 -18.95 -6.70 28.91
CA SER A 154 -20.02 -6.29 28.00
C SER A 154 -19.66 -6.45 26.53
N VAL A 155 -20.70 -6.67 25.70
CA VAL A 155 -20.65 -6.59 24.23
C VAL A 155 -21.65 -5.57 23.71
N PHE A 156 -21.29 -4.93 22.59
CA PHE A 156 -22.09 -3.90 21.92
C PHE A 156 -22.33 -4.37 20.48
N ALA A 157 -23.56 -4.73 20.16
CA ALA A 157 -23.90 -5.31 18.87
C ALA A 157 -24.78 -4.35 18.05
N PHE A 158 -24.46 -4.22 16.76
CA PHE A 158 -25.22 -3.44 15.80
C PHE A 158 -25.73 -4.35 14.69
N TRP A 159 -27.03 -4.30 14.42
CA TRP A 159 -27.61 -4.83 13.18
C TRP A 159 -28.61 -3.82 12.62
N ILE A 160 -28.13 -3.00 11.68
CA ILE A 160 -28.79 -1.81 11.16
C ILE A 160 -28.47 -1.65 9.67
N GLY A 161 -29.36 -1.00 8.92
CA GLY A 161 -29.16 -0.66 7.51
C GLY A 161 -30.20 -1.22 6.56
N ILE A 162 -31.10 -2.08 7.03
CA ILE A 162 -32.16 -2.65 6.19
C ILE A 162 -33.08 -1.54 5.68
N ASN A 163 -33.43 -0.59 6.56
CA ASN A 163 -34.26 0.57 6.20
C ASN A 163 -33.47 1.63 5.41
N ASP A 164 -32.20 1.87 5.74
CA ASP A 164 -31.35 2.81 5.00
C ASP A 164 -31.18 2.38 3.53
N VAL A 165 -30.86 1.10 3.29
CA VAL A 165 -30.78 0.50 1.95
C VAL A 165 -32.16 0.47 1.29
N GLY A 166 -33.18 -0.03 2.00
CA GLY A 166 -34.55 -0.14 1.50
C GLY A 166 -35.16 1.21 1.07
N ASN A 167 -34.74 2.32 1.69
CA ASN A 167 -35.21 3.68 1.38
C ASN A 167 -34.31 4.45 0.39
N SER A 168 -33.16 3.89 -0.04
CA SER A 168 -32.20 4.60 -0.90
C SER A 168 -31.66 3.81 -2.10
N TRP A 169 -31.98 2.53 -2.27
CA TRP A 169 -31.34 1.70 -3.30
C TRP A 169 -31.53 2.19 -4.75
N TRP A 170 -32.59 2.96 -5.02
CA TRP A 170 -32.90 3.54 -6.32
C TRP A 170 -32.23 4.92 -6.57
N PHE A 171 -31.45 5.44 -5.62
CA PHE A 171 -30.80 6.75 -5.75
C PHE A 171 -29.68 6.70 -6.80
N GLU A 172 -29.44 7.83 -7.47
CA GLU A 172 -28.36 7.94 -8.44
C GLU A 172 -26.99 7.91 -7.74
N ALA A 173 -25.99 7.32 -8.39
CA ALA A 173 -24.71 6.99 -7.73
C ALA A 173 -24.02 8.16 -6.98
N PRO A 174 -23.96 9.41 -7.49
CA PRO A 174 -23.35 10.52 -6.76
C PRO A 174 -24.13 10.98 -5.53
N GLU A 175 -25.46 10.84 -5.55
CA GLU A 175 -26.34 11.17 -4.43
C GLU A 175 -26.20 10.11 -3.33
N LEU A 176 -26.21 8.83 -3.73
CA LEU A 176 -26.01 7.71 -2.81
C LEU A 176 -24.60 7.70 -2.20
N GLU A 177 -23.55 8.04 -2.96
CA GLU A 177 -22.17 8.15 -2.46
C GLU A 177 -22.05 9.24 -1.39
N ALA A 178 -22.67 10.40 -1.59
CA ALA A 178 -22.72 11.48 -0.60
C ALA A 178 -23.50 11.07 0.66
N LEU A 179 -24.72 10.52 0.48
CA LEU A 179 -25.58 10.05 1.57
C LEU A 179 -24.87 8.99 2.44
N TYR A 180 -24.25 7.99 1.81
CA TYR A 180 -23.53 6.94 2.53
C TYR A 180 -22.24 7.46 3.17
N GLY A 181 -21.59 8.46 2.58
CA GLY A 181 -20.49 9.19 3.22
C GLY A 181 -20.90 9.79 4.57
N ASP A 182 -22.01 10.53 4.61
CA ASP A 182 -22.54 11.15 5.83
C ASP A 182 -23.05 10.11 6.85
N ILE A 183 -23.80 9.09 6.39
CA ILE A 183 -24.31 8.00 7.23
C ILE A 183 -23.17 7.24 7.92
N PHE A 184 -22.15 6.82 7.18
CA PHE A 184 -21.06 6.01 7.75
C PHE A 184 -20.06 6.85 8.55
N ALA A 185 -19.90 8.14 8.26
CA ALA A 185 -19.19 9.07 9.15
C ALA A 185 -19.89 9.19 10.51
N LEU A 186 -21.22 9.27 10.53
CA LEU A 186 -22.00 9.25 11.77
C LEU A 186 -21.95 7.90 12.47
N TYR A 187 -22.06 6.78 11.75
CA TYR A 187 -21.97 5.43 12.32
C TYR A 187 -20.62 5.23 13.04
N ALA A 188 -19.50 5.61 12.40
CA ALA A 188 -18.18 5.59 13.03
C ALA A 188 -18.12 6.48 14.28
N ALA A 189 -18.71 7.69 14.23
CA ALA A 189 -18.76 8.60 15.38
C ALA A 189 -19.58 8.02 16.56
N LEU A 190 -20.71 7.36 16.28
CA LEU A 190 -21.55 6.71 17.29
C LEU A 190 -20.83 5.52 17.95
N ALA A 191 -20.08 4.72 17.19
CA ALA A 191 -19.23 3.67 17.75
C ALA A 191 -18.10 4.24 18.61
N ALA A 192 -17.50 5.37 18.21
CA ALA A 192 -16.50 6.09 19.01
C ALA A 192 -17.09 6.71 20.29
N GLU A 193 -18.34 7.18 20.28
CA GLU A 193 -19.06 7.65 21.48
C GLU A 193 -19.27 6.50 22.49
N LEU A 194 -19.64 5.30 22.03
CA LEU A 194 -19.71 4.11 22.89
C LEU A 194 -18.33 3.74 23.46
N TYR A 195 -17.28 3.76 22.64
CA TYR A 195 -15.90 3.51 23.10
C TYR A 195 -15.47 4.51 24.18
N ALA A 196 -15.77 5.80 24.01
CA ALA A 196 -15.52 6.86 24.98
C ALA A 196 -16.33 6.67 26.28
N ALA A 197 -17.54 6.12 26.18
CA ALA A 197 -18.36 5.72 27.33
C ALA A 197 -17.86 4.45 28.06
N GLY A 198 -16.88 3.72 27.51
CA GLY A 198 -16.26 2.55 28.12
C GLY A 198 -16.46 1.22 27.39
N ALA A 199 -17.16 1.21 26.25
CA ALA A 199 -17.33 0.01 25.43
C ALA A 199 -15.99 -0.50 24.87
N ARG A 200 -15.81 -1.83 24.77
CA ARG A 200 -14.56 -2.45 24.29
C ARG A 200 -14.74 -3.62 23.34
N ASN A 201 -15.89 -4.29 23.35
CA ASN A 201 -16.16 -5.45 22.50
C ASN A 201 -17.34 -5.15 21.58
N PHE A 202 -17.09 -5.05 20.27
CA PHE A 202 -18.06 -4.56 19.28
C PHE A 202 -18.37 -5.61 18.22
N VAL A 203 -19.66 -5.85 17.95
CA VAL A 203 -20.14 -6.80 16.93
C VAL A 203 -20.91 -6.02 15.87
N PHE A 204 -20.46 -6.11 14.62
CA PHE A 204 -21.13 -5.52 13.46
C PHE A 204 -21.76 -6.64 12.63
N VAL A 205 -23.09 -6.63 12.49
CA VAL A 205 -23.82 -7.55 11.63
C VAL A 205 -24.14 -6.86 10.31
N ASP A 206 -23.79 -7.52 9.19
CA ASP A 206 -24.07 -7.01 7.85
C ASP A 206 -25.57 -7.16 7.47
N VAL A 207 -26.03 -6.44 6.44
CA VAL A 207 -27.43 -6.48 5.99
C VAL A 207 -27.70 -7.81 5.25
N PRO A 208 -28.79 -8.53 5.59
CA PRO A 208 -29.18 -9.78 4.94
C PRO A 208 -29.61 -9.53 3.47
N PRO A 209 -29.77 -10.57 2.63
CA PRO A 209 -30.14 -10.42 1.23
C PRO A 209 -31.64 -10.16 1.09
N VAL A 210 -32.08 -8.98 1.53
CA VAL A 210 -33.47 -8.50 1.41
C VAL A 210 -33.89 -8.25 -0.04
N ASP A 211 -32.93 -8.30 -0.99
CA ASP A 211 -33.18 -8.42 -2.44
C ASP A 211 -34.01 -9.66 -2.79
N ARG A 212 -34.02 -10.65 -1.90
CA ARG A 212 -34.79 -11.91 -2.01
C ARG A 212 -36.10 -11.90 -1.23
N SER A 213 -36.46 -10.77 -0.60
CA SER A 213 -37.73 -10.62 0.12
C SER A 213 -38.93 -10.65 -0.86
N PRO A 214 -40.12 -11.10 -0.42
CA PRO A 214 -41.32 -11.03 -1.23
C PRO A 214 -41.64 -9.60 -1.72
N LEU A 215 -41.33 -8.58 -0.93
CA LEU A 215 -41.44 -7.16 -1.27
C LEU A 215 -40.63 -6.80 -2.52
N MET A 216 -39.39 -7.29 -2.61
CA MET A 216 -38.48 -6.98 -3.72
C MET A 216 -38.70 -7.89 -4.92
N ILE A 217 -39.06 -9.16 -4.70
CA ILE A 217 -39.52 -10.08 -5.76
C ILE A 217 -40.75 -9.49 -6.48
N ALA A 218 -41.69 -8.90 -5.74
CA ALA A 218 -42.88 -8.26 -6.31
C ALA A 218 -42.58 -6.99 -7.15
N GLN A 219 -41.45 -6.32 -6.91
CA GLN A 219 -41.01 -5.16 -7.69
C GLN A 219 -40.27 -5.54 -8.99
N GLY A 220 -39.88 -6.82 -9.13
CA GLY A 220 -39.29 -7.37 -10.35
C GLY A 220 -37.77 -7.56 -10.29
N PRO A 221 -37.20 -8.33 -11.24
CA PRO A 221 -35.81 -8.77 -11.17
C PRO A 221 -34.80 -7.62 -11.28
N GLU A 222 -35.14 -6.53 -11.97
CA GLU A 222 -34.30 -5.33 -12.06
C GLU A 222 -34.19 -4.61 -10.71
N ALA A 223 -35.28 -4.53 -9.94
CA ALA A 223 -35.31 -3.91 -8.62
C ALA A 223 -34.48 -4.73 -7.62
N ALA A 224 -34.72 -6.05 -7.56
CA ALA A 224 -33.92 -6.96 -6.75
C ALA A 224 -32.43 -6.92 -7.10
N ALA A 225 -32.07 -6.88 -8.39
CA ALA A 225 -30.67 -6.76 -8.82
C ALA A 225 -30.05 -5.40 -8.45
N GLY A 226 -30.83 -4.32 -8.46
CA GLY A 226 -30.44 -3.00 -7.99
C GLY A 226 -30.14 -2.99 -6.50
N GLU A 227 -31.10 -3.39 -5.67
CA GLU A 227 -30.94 -3.43 -4.22
C GLU A 227 -29.80 -4.36 -3.78
N LYS A 228 -29.67 -5.55 -4.39
CA LYS A 228 -28.55 -6.47 -4.13
C LYS A 228 -27.17 -5.81 -4.26
N LYS A 229 -26.99 -4.94 -5.26
CA LYS A 229 -25.75 -4.18 -5.44
C LYS A 229 -25.52 -3.20 -4.29
N ILE A 230 -26.60 -2.56 -3.81
CA ILE A 230 -26.54 -1.58 -2.72
C ILE A 230 -26.36 -2.25 -1.35
N ILE A 231 -26.96 -3.43 -1.11
CA ILE A 231 -26.68 -4.29 0.05
C ILE A 231 -25.18 -4.64 0.09
N ALA A 232 -24.59 -5.06 -1.04
CA ALA A 232 -23.17 -5.37 -1.11
C ALA A 232 -22.28 -4.14 -0.82
N GLN A 233 -22.67 -2.95 -1.29
CA GLN A 233 -21.99 -1.69 -0.98
C GLN A 233 -22.10 -1.34 0.51
N TRP A 234 -23.29 -1.41 1.10
CA TRP A 234 -23.53 -1.18 2.52
C TRP A 234 -22.70 -2.12 3.40
N ASN A 235 -22.69 -3.41 3.08
CA ASN A 235 -21.94 -4.43 3.83
C ASN A 235 -20.42 -4.20 3.76
N GLY A 236 -19.92 -3.69 2.63
CA GLY A 236 -18.53 -3.23 2.51
C GLY A 236 -18.21 -2.04 3.42
N LEU A 237 -19.13 -1.09 3.56
CA LEU A 237 -18.97 0.09 4.42
C LEU A 237 -19.10 -0.26 5.92
N VAL A 238 -19.97 -1.20 6.30
CA VAL A 238 -20.03 -1.75 7.67
C VAL A 238 -18.71 -2.43 8.04
N ALA A 239 -18.12 -3.23 7.13
CA ALA A 239 -16.80 -3.81 7.32
C ALA A 239 -15.69 -2.74 7.43
N GLY A 240 -15.85 -1.61 6.72
CA GLY A 240 -15.01 -0.41 6.87
C GLY A 240 -15.04 0.16 8.29
N VAL A 241 -16.23 0.49 8.82
CA VAL A 241 -16.39 1.02 10.20
C VAL A 241 -15.82 0.07 11.24
N ALA A 242 -16.04 -1.23 11.10
CA ALA A 242 -15.49 -2.24 12.00
C ALA A 242 -13.95 -2.25 11.98
N ALA A 243 -13.35 -2.12 10.80
CA ALA A 243 -11.89 -2.08 10.63
C ALA A 243 -11.28 -0.77 11.13
N ASP A 244 -11.91 0.37 10.86
CA ASP A 244 -11.45 1.69 11.30
C ASP A 244 -11.52 1.82 12.83
N LEU A 245 -12.57 1.30 13.47
CA LEU A 245 -12.67 1.24 14.93
C LEU A 245 -11.54 0.39 15.54
N LYS A 246 -11.25 -0.78 14.95
CA LYS A 246 -10.15 -1.66 15.38
C LYS A 246 -8.78 -1.00 15.18
N ALA A 247 -8.60 -0.26 14.09
CA ALA A 247 -7.35 0.45 13.79
C ALA A 247 -7.12 1.66 14.70
N ALA A 248 -8.17 2.47 14.95
CA ALA A 248 -8.10 3.67 15.80
C ALA A 248 -7.79 3.34 17.28
N HIS A 249 -8.22 2.17 17.75
CA HIS A 249 -8.06 1.73 19.15
C HIS A 249 -7.34 0.37 19.27
N ALA A 250 -6.35 0.15 18.39
CA ALA A 250 -5.55 -1.06 18.35
C ALA A 250 -4.94 -1.42 19.72
N GLY A 251 -5.22 -2.62 20.20
CA GLY A 251 -4.78 -3.12 21.51
C GLY A 251 -5.71 -2.83 22.70
N ASP A 252 -6.72 -1.97 22.54
CA ASP A 252 -7.75 -1.71 23.57
C ASP A 252 -9.08 -2.40 23.21
N VAL A 253 -9.53 -2.27 21.95
CA VAL A 253 -10.82 -2.84 21.48
C VAL A 253 -10.70 -4.21 20.80
N ASN A 254 -11.77 -4.98 20.92
CA ASN A 254 -12.05 -6.20 20.17
C ASN A 254 -13.25 -5.95 19.24
N VAL A 255 -13.13 -6.38 17.99
CA VAL A 255 -14.14 -6.15 16.97
C VAL A 255 -14.41 -7.43 16.19
N TRP A 256 -15.69 -7.73 16.01
CA TRP A 256 -16.20 -8.84 15.22
C TRP A 256 -17.10 -8.30 14.11
N SER A 257 -17.07 -8.97 12.96
CA SER A 257 -18.10 -8.88 11.94
C SER A 257 -18.76 -10.24 11.77
N TYR A 258 -20.09 -10.27 11.71
CA TYR A 258 -20.88 -11.46 11.39
C TYR A 258 -21.67 -11.21 10.09
N SER A 259 -21.63 -12.18 9.17
CA SER A 259 -22.35 -12.07 7.91
C SER A 259 -23.72 -12.75 7.99
N SER A 260 -24.75 -11.95 8.23
CA SER A 260 -26.13 -12.38 8.04
C SER A 260 -26.43 -12.56 6.56
N SER A 261 -25.79 -11.77 5.68
CA SER A 261 -25.87 -11.92 4.22
C SER A 261 -25.52 -13.35 3.77
N GLY A 262 -24.42 -13.89 4.31
CA GLY A 262 -23.98 -15.26 4.05
C GLY A 262 -24.92 -16.34 4.61
N SER A 263 -25.39 -16.20 5.86
CA SER A 263 -26.24 -17.23 6.49
C SER A 263 -27.67 -17.26 5.94
N PHE A 264 -28.28 -16.10 5.71
CA PHE A 264 -29.56 -16.00 5.01
C PHE A 264 -29.43 -16.50 3.56
N GLY A 265 -28.37 -16.11 2.85
CA GLY A 265 -28.13 -16.58 1.48
C GLY A 265 -28.06 -18.10 1.39
N ALA A 266 -27.29 -18.73 2.27
CA ALA A 266 -27.18 -20.19 2.35
C ALA A 266 -28.52 -20.86 2.70
N ALA A 267 -29.29 -20.34 3.66
CA ALA A 267 -30.58 -20.90 4.05
C ALA A 267 -31.68 -20.72 2.98
N LEU A 268 -31.65 -19.63 2.22
CA LEU A 268 -32.56 -19.38 1.09
C LEU A 268 -32.19 -20.18 -0.17
N ASP A 269 -30.94 -20.62 -0.29
CA ASP A 269 -30.46 -21.49 -1.39
C ASP A 269 -30.71 -22.98 -1.08
N ASP A 270 -30.44 -23.41 0.17
CA ASP A 270 -30.77 -24.73 0.70
C ASP A 270 -31.15 -24.62 2.19
N PRO A 271 -32.43 -24.77 2.56
CA PRO A 271 -32.87 -24.61 3.93
C PRO A 271 -32.35 -25.70 4.86
N THR A 272 -31.81 -26.81 4.32
CA THR A 272 -31.27 -27.92 5.11
C THR A 272 -29.84 -27.70 5.58
N VAL A 273 -29.16 -26.64 5.13
CA VAL A 273 -27.80 -26.25 5.57
C VAL A 273 -27.74 -26.03 7.08
N TYR A 274 -28.80 -25.46 7.68
CA TYR A 274 -28.91 -25.28 9.12
C TYR A 274 -30.05 -26.11 9.70
N ALA A 275 -29.80 -26.73 10.86
CA ALA A 275 -30.79 -27.56 11.53
C ALA A 275 -32.08 -26.79 11.91
N ALA A 276 -31.97 -25.49 12.19
CA ALA A 276 -33.12 -24.64 12.51
C ALA A 276 -34.04 -24.40 11.30
N THR A 277 -33.48 -24.19 10.10
CA THR A 277 -34.24 -23.90 8.87
C THR A 277 -34.68 -25.17 8.12
N ALA A 278 -34.17 -26.35 8.47
CA ALA A 278 -34.40 -27.59 7.73
C ALA A 278 -35.87 -28.05 7.63
N SER A 279 -36.76 -27.54 8.49
CA SER A 279 -38.21 -27.77 8.40
C SER A 279 -38.88 -26.94 7.30
N MET A 280 -38.27 -25.85 6.82
CA MET A 280 -38.90 -24.90 5.90
C MET A 280 -39.34 -25.54 4.57
N LYS A 281 -40.41 -24.97 4.00
CA LYS A 281 -41.11 -25.44 2.80
C LYS A 281 -41.36 -24.31 1.80
N ASN A 282 -41.59 -23.08 2.27
CA ASN A 282 -41.72 -21.90 1.42
C ASN A 282 -40.61 -20.89 1.74
N LEU A 283 -39.82 -20.50 0.74
CA LEU A 283 -38.64 -19.62 0.89
C LEU A 283 -38.78 -18.29 0.14
N THR A 284 -39.91 -18.05 -0.54
CA THR A 284 -40.08 -16.96 -1.51
C THR A 284 -41.38 -16.19 -1.35
N GLU A 285 -42.38 -16.77 -0.68
CA GLU A 285 -43.67 -16.15 -0.39
C GLU A 285 -43.91 -16.14 1.13
N PHE A 286 -44.97 -15.47 1.54
CA PHE A 286 -45.48 -15.45 2.91
C PHE A 286 -47.00 -15.75 2.89
N CYS A 287 -47.58 -16.14 4.03
CA CYS A 287 -49.03 -16.27 4.15
C CYS A 287 -49.64 -15.00 4.75
N THR A 288 -50.66 -14.44 4.11
CA THR A 288 -51.34 -13.21 4.57
C THR A 288 -52.05 -13.37 5.92
N GLU A 289 -52.42 -14.60 6.32
CA GLU A 289 -52.97 -14.88 7.65
C GLU A 289 -51.89 -14.95 8.76
N TYR A 290 -50.60 -15.10 8.39
CA TYR A 290 -49.46 -15.08 9.32
C TYR A 290 -48.78 -13.70 9.40
N GLN A 291 -48.98 -12.81 8.43
CA GLN A 291 -48.17 -11.58 8.21
C GLN A 291 -48.08 -10.61 9.40
N SER A 292 -49.01 -10.68 10.36
CA SER A 292 -49.07 -9.84 11.56
C SER A 292 -48.75 -10.60 12.86
N GLY A 293 -48.19 -11.80 12.74
CA GLY A 293 -47.95 -12.73 13.84
C GLY A 293 -49.17 -13.59 14.21
N THR A 294 -48.89 -14.66 14.94
CA THR A 294 -49.84 -15.70 15.40
C THR A 294 -49.71 -15.93 16.91
N ALA A 295 -50.62 -16.73 17.49
CA ALA A 295 -50.63 -16.97 18.94
C ALA A 295 -49.43 -17.82 19.41
N GLU A 296 -49.12 -18.89 18.68
CA GLU A 296 -47.98 -19.78 18.94
C GLU A 296 -47.00 -19.72 17.76
N TRP A 297 -45.71 -19.97 18.01
CA TRP A 297 -44.66 -19.76 17.00
C TRP A 297 -44.70 -20.77 15.84
N ASP A 298 -45.36 -21.92 16.05
CA ASP A 298 -45.58 -23.00 15.08
C ASP A 298 -47.06 -23.11 14.64
N THR A 299 -47.83 -22.02 14.78
CA THR A 299 -49.26 -21.99 14.43
C THR A 299 -49.50 -22.52 13.01
N PHE A 300 -50.44 -23.47 12.89
CA PHE A 300 -50.94 -23.98 11.62
C PHE A 300 -52.33 -23.43 11.30
N ILE A 301 -52.43 -22.74 10.16
CA ILE A 301 -53.69 -22.32 9.54
C ILE A 301 -53.86 -23.09 8.23
N GLU A 302 -55.04 -23.71 8.04
CA GLU A 302 -55.32 -24.61 6.91
C GLU A 302 -55.16 -23.95 5.54
N SER A 303 -55.53 -22.67 5.40
CA SER A 303 -55.39 -21.89 4.16
C SER A 303 -53.93 -21.61 3.76
N CYS A 304 -53.01 -21.59 4.73
CA CYS A 304 -51.56 -21.45 4.47
C CYS A 304 -50.89 -22.78 4.09
N GLY A 305 -51.56 -23.93 4.27
CA GLY A 305 -51.06 -25.26 3.85
C GLY A 305 -49.88 -25.83 4.64
N VAL A 306 -49.04 -25.00 5.27
CA VAL A 306 -47.99 -25.39 6.22
C VAL A 306 -47.98 -24.47 7.45
N PRO A 307 -47.46 -24.94 8.60
CA PRO A 307 -47.18 -24.11 9.77
C PRO A 307 -46.32 -22.88 9.45
N VAL A 308 -46.48 -21.81 10.23
CA VAL A 308 -45.75 -20.54 10.04
C VAL A 308 -44.23 -20.69 10.16
N ASP A 309 -43.71 -21.58 11.02
CA ASP A 309 -42.27 -21.89 11.13
C ASP A 309 -41.69 -22.59 9.87
N GLN A 310 -42.55 -23.06 8.96
CA GLN A 310 -42.16 -23.64 7.67
C GLN A 310 -42.15 -22.63 6.52
N TYR A 311 -42.48 -21.36 6.77
CA TYR A 311 -42.20 -20.24 5.90
C TYR A 311 -40.87 -19.58 6.30
N PHE A 312 -40.05 -19.17 5.33
CA PHE A 312 -38.89 -18.31 5.60
C PHE A 312 -39.34 -16.88 5.90
N TRP A 313 -40.30 -16.36 5.13
CA TRP A 313 -40.82 -14.99 5.26
C TRP A 313 -42.15 -14.98 6.01
N LEU A 314 -42.22 -14.17 7.07
CA LEU A 314 -43.43 -13.96 7.84
C LEU A 314 -44.40 -13.03 7.09
N ASN A 315 -43.86 -11.93 6.57
CA ASN A 315 -44.54 -10.94 5.75
C ASN A 315 -43.69 -10.60 4.52
N ASP A 316 -43.93 -9.47 3.89
CA ASP A 316 -43.25 -9.07 2.67
C ASP A 316 -41.77 -8.69 2.86
N LEU A 317 -41.34 -8.32 4.07
CA LEU A 317 -39.96 -7.97 4.39
C LEU A 317 -39.31 -8.86 5.45
N HIS A 318 -40.02 -9.29 6.49
CA HIS A 318 -39.43 -9.88 7.70
C HIS A 318 -39.44 -11.40 7.66
N PRO A 319 -38.37 -12.07 8.13
CA PRO A 319 -38.31 -13.52 8.18
C PRO A 319 -38.95 -14.09 9.47
N THR A 320 -39.17 -15.40 9.50
CA THR A 320 -39.64 -16.12 10.70
C THR A 320 -38.48 -16.49 11.65
N TYR A 321 -38.80 -16.87 12.89
CA TYR A 321 -37.81 -17.13 13.95
C TYR A 321 -36.68 -18.15 13.62
N PRO A 322 -36.82 -19.18 12.76
CA PRO A 322 -35.75 -20.18 12.63
C PRO A 322 -34.47 -19.64 11.97
N ILE A 323 -34.52 -18.62 11.10
CA ILE A 323 -33.29 -17.97 10.62
C ILE A 323 -32.67 -17.06 11.70
N HIS A 324 -33.48 -16.48 12.59
CA HIS A 324 -32.97 -15.74 13.74
C HIS A 324 -32.19 -16.63 14.73
N ASP A 325 -32.58 -17.90 14.88
CA ASP A 325 -31.81 -18.90 15.64
C ASP A 325 -30.44 -19.19 15.00
N VAL A 326 -30.36 -19.23 13.66
CA VAL A 326 -29.10 -19.37 12.91
C VAL A 326 -28.19 -18.15 13.12
N VAL A 327 -28.74 -16.93 13.10
CA VAL A 327 -27.97 -15.71 13.37
C VAL A 327 -27.45 -15.71 14.80
N ALA A 328 -28.28 -16.04 15.77
CA ALA A 328 -27.89 -16.07 17.17
C ALA A 328 -26.77 -17.09 17.45
N GLN A 329 -26.89 -18.30 16.89
CA GLN A 329 -25.81 -19.30 16.92
C GLN A 329 -24.54 -18.76 16.24
N GLY A 330 -24.66 -18.20 15.04
CA GLY A 330 -23.53 -17.69 14.27
C GLY A 330 -22.78 -16.53 14.95
N VAL A 331 -23.50 -15.63 15.63
CA VAL A 331 -22.91 -14.57 16.46
C VAL A 331 -22.22 -15.18 17.69
N ALA A 332 -22.84 -16.13 18.39
CA ALA A 332 -22.23 -16.80 19.54
C ALA A 332 -20.96 -17.60 19.16
N ASP A 333 -20.98 -18.30 18.03
CA ASP A 333 -19.82 -19.01 17.48
C ASP A 333 -18.69 -18.04 17.10
N THR A 334 -19.05 -16.90 16.51
CA THR A 334 -18.11 -15.82 16.13
C THR A 334 -17.46 -15.19 17.37
N LEU A 335 -18.23 -14.93 18.43
CA LEU A 335 -17.71 -14.46 19.72
C LEU A 335 -16.79 -15.51 20.37
N THR A 336 -17.20 -16.78 20.38
CA THR A 336 -16.41 -17.90 20.91
C THR A 336 -15.09 -18.10 20.16
N ALA A 337 -15.06 -17.86 18.84
CA ALA A 337 -13.85 -17.95 18.02
C ALA A 337 -12.83 -16.82 18.28
N GLY A 338 -13.28 -15.67 18.79
CA GLY A 338 -12.45 -14.48 19.00
C GLY A 338 -12.45 -13.49 17.82
N PRO A 339 -11.81 -12.30 17.98
CA PRO A 339 -11.96 -11.17 17.06
C PRO A 339 -11.53 -11.50 15.63
N ASN A 340 -12.31 -11.09 14.63
CA ASN A 340 -12.16 -11.55 13.24
C ASN A 340 -12.00 -10.44 12.19
N VAL A 341 -11.84 -9.17 12.60
CA VAL A 341 -11.64 -8.02 11.70
C VAL A 341 -10.15 -7.66 11.60
N PHE A 342 -9.56 -7.80 10.41
CA PHE A 342 -8.14 -7.54 10.15
C PHE A 342 -7.88 -7.14 8.67
N LEU A 343 -6.65 -6.73 8.33
CA LEU A 343 -6.27 -6.16 7.02
C LEU A 343 -6.75 -6.96 5.78
N LEU A 344 -6.89 -8.28 5.89
CA LEU A 344 -7.29 -9.15 4.78
C LEU A 344 -8.82 -9.25 4.58
N THR A 345 -9.62 -8.73 5.52
CA THR A 345 -11.10 -8.80 5.50
C THR A 345 -11.78 -7.48 5.15
N ILE A 346 -11.06 -6.35 5.09
CA ILE A 346 -11.58 -5.06 4.61
C ILE A 346 -11.88 -5.12 3.09
N PRO A 347 -12.71 -4.22 2.50
CA PRO A 347 -13.09 -4.28 1.08
C PRO A 347 -11.91 -4.38 0.10
N ARG A 348 -12.13 -5.07 -1.02
CA ARG A 348 -11.06 -5.40 -1.99
C ARG A 348 -10.43 -4.14 -2.60
N GLU A 349 -11.26 -3.15 -2.84
CA GLU A 349 -10.92 -1.82 -3.37
C GLU A 349 -9.99 -1.08 -2.40
N THR A 350 -10.30 -1.13 -1.10
CA THR A 350 -9.47 -0.56 -0.03
C THR A 350 -8.13 -1.30 0.09
N ARG A 351 -8.13 -2.64 -0.01
CA ARG A 351 -6.87 -3.42 -0.03
C ARG A 351 -6.03 -3.10 -1.26
N ASP A 352 -6.63 -2.96 -2.43
CA ASP A 352 -5.93 -2.58 -3.66
C ASP A 352 -5.34 -1.16 -3.56
N ALA A 353 -6.06 -0.21 -2.97
CA ALA A 353 -5.56 1.14 -2.71
C ALA A 353 -4.39 1.14 -1.70
N ILE A 354 -4.46 0.34 -0.64
CA ILE A 354 -3.35 0.16 0.31
C ILE A 354 -2.13 -0.47 -0.38
N ILE A 355 -2.34 -1.50 -1.21
CA ILE A 355 -1.27 -2.14 -1.98
C ILE A 355 -0.63 -1.14 -2.94
N GLU A 356 -1.41 -0.32 -3.65
CA GLU A 356 -0.92 0.75 -4.51
C GLU A 356 -0.10 1.79 -3.74
N LEU A 357 -0.61 2.27 -2.60
CA LEU A 357 0.12 3.19 -1.72
C LEU A 357 1.44 2.58 -1.23
N VAL A 358 1.47 1.30 -0.85
CA VAL A 358 2.71 0.61 -0.44
C VAL A 358 3.68 0.48 -1.62
N LEU A 359 3.20 0.09 -2.80
CA LEU A 359 4.02 -0.04 -4.01
C LEU A 359 4.68 1.29 -4.43
N PHE A 360 3.99 2.42 -4.25
CA PHE A 360 4.53 3.75 -4.54
C PHE A 360 5.15 4.47 -3.33
N SER A 361 5.11 3.89 -2.13
CA SER A 361 5.70 4.47 -0.92
C SER A 361 7.22 4.55 -1.02
N GLY A 362 7.70 5.66 -1.57
CA GLY A 362 9.11 5.95 -1.66
C GLY A 362 9.71 6.24 -0.28
N ARG A 363 10.95 5.81 -0.06
CA ARG A 363 11.72 6.23 1.12
C ARG A 363 12.31 7.63 0.90
N PRO A 364 12.45 8.45 1.95
CA PRO A 364 13.07 9.77 1.83
C PRO A 364 14.52 9.67 1.35
N ALA A 365 14.93 10.63 0.52
CA ALA A 365 16.33 10.79 0.12
C ALA A 365 17.21 11.21 1.32
N PRO A 366 18.51 10.86 1.36
CA PRO A 366 19.40 11.25 2.45
C PRO A 366 19.58 12.78 2.52
N VAL A 367 19.47 13.36 3.71
CA VAL A 367 19.50 14.83 3.87
C VAL A 367 20.88 15.42 3.53
N ASP A 368 21.95 14.85 4.09
CA ASP A 368 23.34 15.27 3.85
C ASP A 368 24.31 14.07 3.95
N TYR A 369 25.51 14.19 3.37
CA TYR A 369 26.50 13.11 3.33
C TYR A 369 27.16 12.82 4.69
N ASN A 370 27.07 13.73 5.67
CA ASN A 370 27.56 13.51 7.05
C ASN A 370 26.49 12.91 7.99
N TYR A 371 25.32 12.54 7.48
CA TYR A 371 24.18 12.16 8.32
C TYR A 371 24.44 10.81 9.02
N VAL A 372 24.38 10.81 10.36
CA VAL A 372 24.87 9.73 11.23
C VAL A 372 24.20 8.37 10.99
N SER A 373 23.01 8.34 10.39
CA SER A 373 22.27 7.11 10.07
C SER A 373 22.42 6.63 8.62
N ILE A 374 23.29 7.23 7.79
CA ILE A 374 23.56 6.70 6.44
C ILE A 374 24.43 5.43 6.60
N PRO A 375 24.02 4.29 6.02
CA PRO A 375 24.85 3.07 6.01
C PRO A 375 26.22 3.33 5.39
N ALA A 376 27.25 2.62 5.85
CA ALA A 376 28.59 2.69 5.24
C ALA A 376 28.52 2.23 3.77
N ARG A 377 28.69 3.18 2.84
CA ARG A 377 28.62 2.95 1.40
C ARG A 377 29.92 2.40 0.84
N THR A 378 29.84 1.63 -0.24
CA THR A 378 30.98 0.98 -0.88
C THR A 378 30.89 1.03 -2.41
N THR A 379 32.03 0.85 -3.08
CA THR A 379 32.09 0.70 -4.54
C THR A 379 31.64 -0.70 -4.95
N SER A 380 30.80 -0.82 -5.99
CA SER A 380 30.32 -2.14 -6.46
C SER A 380 31.11 -2.68 -7.65
N GLU A 381 31.73 -3.86 -7.47
CA GLU A 381 32.45 -4.63 -8.50
C GLU A 381 31.57 -5.79 -9.01
N ASP A 382 30.35 -5.47 -9.45
CA ASP A 382 29.33 -6.44 -9.89
C ASP A 382 29.13 -6.53 -11.41
N ILE A 383 29.81 -5.68 -12.18
CA ILE A 383 29.78 -5.67 -13.65
C ILE A 383 31.20 -5.57 -14.23
N ASP A 384 31.36 -5.96 -15.49
CA ASP A 384 32.54 -5.62 -16.29
C ASP A 384 32.43 -4.16 -16.78
N TYR A 385 33.16 -3.25 -16.15
CA TYR A 385 33.12 -1.81 -16.46
C TYR A 385 34.02 -1.47 -17.66
N GLN A 386 33.47 -0.77 -18.64
CA GLN A 386 34.25 -0.06 -19.66
C GLN A 386 34.72 1.31 -19.15
N SER A 387 34.09 1.89 -18.12
CA SER A 387 34.55 3.16 -17.53
C SER A 387 36.02 3.10 -17.10
N SER A 388 36.81 4.11 -17.48
CA SER A 388 38.23 4.24 -17.05
C SER A 388 38.41 4.39 -15.53
N LEU A 389 37.34 4.76 -14.80
CA LEU A 389 37.32 4.73 -13.33
C LEU A 389 36.90 3.38 -12.75
N GLY A 390 36.30 2.49 -13.55
CA GLY A 390 35.67 1.27 -13.06
C GLY A 390 34.58 1.59 -12.03
N CYS A 391 34.59 0.87 -10.92
CA CYS A 391 33.71 1.10 -9.77
C CYS A 391 34.07 2.34 -8.91
N ARG A 392 35.21 3.01 -9.16
CA ARG A 392 35.75 4.04 -8.26
C ARG A 392 34.92 5.32 -8.27
N GLY A 393 34.61 5.82 -7.07
CA GLY A 393 33.91 7.09 -6.86
C GLY A 393 32.39 7.01 -6.88
N VAL A 394 31.79 5.86 -7.24
CA VAL A 394 30.34 5.65 -7.09
C VAL A 394 30.08 4.76 -5.88
N MET A 395 29.40 5.32 -4.88
CA MET A 395 29.28 4.76 -3.52
C MET A 395 27.85 4.28 -3.27
N TYR A 396 27.64 2.99 -3.51
CA TYR A 396 26.37 2.30 -3.37
C TYR A 396 26.10 1.92 -1.90
N GLU A 397 24.82 1.70 -1.58
CA GLU A 397 24.43 1.16 -0.28
C GLU A 397 24.84 -0.32 -0.16
N PRO A 398 25.20 -0.79 1.05
CA PRO A 398 25.71 -2.16 1.23
C PRO A 398 24.62 -3.23 1.07
N GLU A 399 23.36 -2.87 1.27
CA GLU A 399 22.19 -3.72 1.01
C GLU A 399 21.49 -3.28 -0.26
N THR A 400 21.18 -4.23 -1.15
CA THR A 400 20.37 -3.96 -2.34
C THR A 400 18.93 -3.68 -1.93
N MET A 401 18.38 -2.54 -2.36
CA MET A 401 17.01 -2.19 -1.99
C MET A 401 16.01 -3.24 -2.52
N THR A 402 15.26 -3.83 -1.60
CA THR A 402 14.17 -4.76 -1.91
C THR A 402 13.02 -3.98 -2.55
N PRO A 403 12.53 -4.36 -3.75
CA PRO A 403 11.34 -3.75 -4.35
C PRO A 403 10.11 -3.86 -3.45
N ALA A 404 9.25 -2.84 -3.45
CA ALA A 404 8.08 -2.76 -2.55
C ALA A 404 7.10 -3.94 -2.73
N ALA A 405 6.98 -4.46 -3.95
CA ALA A 405 6.17 -5.64 -4.26
C ALA A 405 6.69 -6.93 -3.61
N THR A 406 8.00 -7.06 -3.36
CA THR A 406 8.62 -8.31 -2.90
C THR A 406 8.04 -8.82 -1.57
N PRO A 407 7.96 -8.04 -0.47
CA PRO A 407 7.32 -8.50 0.77
C PRO A 407 5.84 -8.82 0.58
N LEU A 408 5.09 -8.03 -0.21
CA LEU A 408 3.66 -8.25 -0.46
C LEU A 408 3.41 -9.58 -1.21
N LEU A 409 4.21 -9.88 -2.23
CA LEU A 409 4.17 -11.10 -3.02
C LEU A 409 4.59 -12.36 -2.24
N LEU A 410 5.30 -12.20 -1.11
CA LEU A 410 5.79 -13.29 -0.27
C LEU A 410 5.00 -13.46 1.04
N ALA A 411 4.17 -12.49 1.43
CA ALA A 411 3.43 -12.51 2.69
C ALA A 411 2.38 -13.63 2.78
N ASN A 412 1.46 -13.72 1.82
CA ASN A 412 0.47 -14.80 1.74
C ASN A 412 -0.13 -14.92 0.33
N ARG A 413 -0.93 -15.97 0.08
CA ARG A 413 -1.53 -16.25 -1.24
C ARG A 413 -2.54 -15.21 -1.73
N GLN A 414 -3.30 -14.61 -0.82
CA GLN A 414 -4.25 -13.54 -1.15
C GLN A 414 -3.46 -12.32 -1.62
N LEU A 415 -2.63 -11.73 -0.75
CA LEU A 415 -1.80 -10.56 -1.09
C LEU A 415 -0.93 -10.79 -2.33
N HIS A 416 -0.43 -12.01 -2.56
CA HIS A 416 0.27 -12.36 -3.80
C HIS A 416 -0.60 -12.15 -5.05
N ALA A 417 -1.84 -12.66 -5.05
CA ALA A 417 -2.78 -12.49 -6.15
C ALA A 417 -3.27 -11.03 -6.24
N GLU A 418 -3.46 -10.35 -5.11
CA GLU A 418 -3.94 -8.96 -5.08
C GLU A 418 -2.87 -8.03 -5.67
N THR A 419 -1.63 -8.15 -5.21
CA THR A 419 -0.46 -7.36 -5.69
C THR A 419 -0.18 -7.60 -7.16
N LYS A 420 -0.32 -8.84 -7.67
CA LYS A 420 -0.24 -9.10 -9.11
C LYS A 420 -1.33 -8.37 -9.88
N GLY A 421 -2.59 -8.50 -9.46
CA GLY A 421 -3.71 -7.82 -10.12
C GLY A 421 -3.59 -6.29 -10.09
N VAL A 422 -3.03 -5.72 -9.02
CA VAL A 422 -2.71 -4.29 -8.95
C VAL A 422 -1.61 -3.92 -9.96
N LEU A 423 -0.47 -4.62 -9.95
CA LEU A 423 0.64 -4.38 -10.89
C LEU A 423 0.21 -4.51 -12.36
N GLU A 424 -0.65 -5.49 -12.68
CA GLU A 424 -1.17 -5.72 -14.04
C GLU A 424 -2.09 -4.60 -14.54
N ARG A 425 -2.81 -3.91 -13.64
CA ARG A 425 -3.72 -2.80 -13.97
C ARG A 425 -3.05 -1.42 -13.93
N MET A 426 -1.89 -1.31 -13.27
CA MET A 426 -1.17 -0.04 -13.12
C MET A 426 -0.64 0.50 -14.46
N PRO A 427 -0.75 1.81 -14.74
CA PRO A 427 -0.10 2.44 -15.88
C PRO A 427 1.42 2.20 -15.86
N GLY A 428 1.92 1.43 -16.84
CA GLY A 428 3.34 1.06 -16.91
C GLY A 428 3.77 -0.03 -15.91
N GLY A 429 2.88 -0.87 -15.39
CA GLY A 429 3.24 -2.14 -14.75
C GLY A 429 4.09 -2.08 -13.46
N GLY A 430 4.23 -0.91 -12.84
CA GLY A 430 5.20 -0.68 -11.75
C GLY A 430 6.65 -0.43 -12.23
N HIS A 431 6.86 -0.23 -13.54
CA HIS A 431 8.17 0.05 -14.16
C HIS A 431 8.59 1.53 -14.11
N LYS A 432 7.97 2.34 -13.24
CA LYS A 432 8.38 3.72 -12.96
C LYS A 432 9.21 3.75 -11.69
N TYR A 433 10.49 4.12 -11.80
CA TYR A 433 11.43 4.16 -10.68
C TYR A 433 11.89 5.58 -10.38
N SER A 434 12.39 5.80 -9.15
CA SER A 434 13.02 7.06 -8.74
C SER A 434 14.36 6.84 -8.03
N LEU A 435 15.33 7.67 -8.38
CA LEU A 435 16.70 7.61 -7.88
C LEU A 435 17.16 9.01 -7.44
N ASP A 436 17.63 9.13 -6.20
CA ASP A 436 18.39 10.30 -5.75
C ASP A 436 19.89 10.05 -5.99
N LEU A 437 20.57 11.03 -6.59
CA LEU A 437 21.98 10.96 -6.96
C LEU A 437 22.71 12.17 -6.38
N MET A 438 23.25 12.01 -5.18
CA MET A 438 24.06 13.06 -4.54
C MET A 438 25.46 13.08 -5.15
N PHE A 439 25.89 14.23 -5.63
CA PHE A 439 27.27 14.51 -6.04
C PHE A 439 28.01 15.19 -4.88
N VAL A 440 28.77 14.39 -4.14
CA VAL A 440 29.34 14.75 -2.84
C VAL A 440 30.74 15.34 -3.02
N GLN A 441 30.94 16.55 -2.49
CA GLN A 441 32.21 17.29 -2.47
C GLN A 441 32.95 17.39 -3.82
N GLU A 442 32.21 17.30 -4.92
CA GLU A 442 32.75 17.19 -6.29
C GLU A 442 33.80 16.08 -6.43
N ARG A 443 33.52 14.91 -5.85
CA ARG A 443 34.44 13.76 -5.83
C ARG A 443 33.72 12.43 -6.08
N GLU A 444 32.53 12.26 -5.50
CA GLU A 444 31.84 10.97 -5.47
C GLU A 444 30.36 11.11 -5.83
N LEU A 445 29.80 10.06 -6.42
CA LEU A 445 28.35 9.92 -6.66
C LEU A 445 27.77 8.90 -5.68
N TRP A 446 26.74 9.30 -4.94
CA TRP A 446 26.07 8.47 -3.94
C TRP A 446 24.62 8.20 -4.41
N PRO A 447 24.41 7.17 -5.26
CA PRO A 447 23.07 6.79 -5.71
C PRO A 447 22.25 6.17 -4.57
N THR A 448 20.98 6.55 -4.48
CA THR A 448 20.01 6.07 -3.49
C THR A 448 18.66 5.87 -4.16
N TRP A 449 18.24 4.62 -4.34
CA TRP A 449 16.90 4.34 -4.89
C TRP A 449 15.85 4.85 -3.92
N THR A 450 15.00 5.78 -4.34
CA THR A 450 13.94 6.36 -3.49
C THR A 450 12.61 5.68 -3.73
N SER A 451 12.31 5.23 -4.95
CA SER A 451 11.13 4.41 -5.26
C SER A 451 11.46 3.29 -6.26
N LEU A 452 10.99 2.07 -5.94
CA LEU A 452 11.17 0.85 -6.73
C LEU A 452 9.97 -0.08 -6.49
N PRO A 453 8.84 0.09 -7.21
CA PRO A 453 7.62 -0.66 -6.97
C PRO A 453 7.78 -2.16 -7.17
N ALA A 454 8.28 -2.57 -8.34
CA ALA A 454 8.60 -3.94 -8.68
C ALA A 454 9.93 -4.00 -9.47
N PHE A 455 10.59 -5.17 -9.49
CA PHE A 455 11.76 -5.36 -10.36
C PHE A 455 11.32 -5.78 -11.76
N ALA A 456 11.75 -5.00 -12.75
CA ALA A 456 11.62 -5.28 -14.17
C ALA A 456 12.93 -5.01 -14.92
N GLN A 457 13.16 -5.77 -16.00
CA GLN A 457 14.27 -5.59 -16.95
C GLN A 457 14.04 -4.40 -17.89
N HIS A 458 12.77 -4.05 -18.14
CA HIS A 458 12.35 -2.92 -18.95
C HIS A 458 11.77 -1.84 -18.02
N ILE A 459 12.32 -0.63 -18.08
CA ILE A 459 11.95 0.50 -17.21
C ILE A 459 11.28 1.55 -18.09
N ASP A 460 9.99 1.81 -17.88
CA ASP A 460 9.21 2.76 -18.68
C ASP A 460 9.59 4.22 -18.37
N THR A 461 9.99 4.52 -17.14
CA THR A 461 10.44 5.86 -16.74
C THR A 461 11.35 5.78 -15.51
N LEU A 462 12.52 6.41 -15.60
CA LEU A 462 13.46 6.56 -14.50
C LEU A 462 13.68 8.05 -14.21
N ASP A 463 13.14 8.50 -13.09
CA ASP A 463 13.29 9.88 -12.62
C ASP A 463 14.51 9.97 -11.69
N VAL A 464 15.58 10.66 -12.12
CA VAL A 464 16.81 10.86 -11.35
C VAL A 464 16.89 12.31 -10.86
N THR A 465 16.90 12.48 -9.54
CA THR A 465 17.15 13.79 -8.91
C THR A 465 18.62 13.92 -8.57
N ILE A 466 19.32 14.91 -9.12
CA ILE A 466 20.75 15.11 -8.96
C ILE A 466 20.99 16.32 -8.04
N ARG A 467 21.73 16.11 -6.94
CA ARG A 467 22.00 17.13 -5.91
C ARG A 467 23.48 17.37 -5.71
N VAL A 468 23.96 18.60 -5.84
CA VAL A 468 25.35 18.97 -5.53
C VAL A 468 25.49 19.25 -4.04
N MET A 469 26.36 18.52 -3.35
CA MET A 469 26.49 18.57 -1.89
C MET A 469 27.91 18.97 -1.47
N GLY A 470 28.07 20.28 -1.22
CA GLY A 470 29.35 20.89 -0.79
C GLY A 470 30.33 21.17 -1.93
N GLY A 471 31.36 21.97 -1.63
CA GLY A 471 32.51 22.19 -2.50
C GLY A 471 33.67 21.21 -2.24
N HIS A 472 34.81 21.51 -2.84
CA HIS A 472 36.02 20.67 -2.79
C HIS A 472 36.87 20.94 -1.53
N ASP A 473 36.62 20.22 -0.44
CA ASP A 473 36.97 20.70 0.91
C ASP A 473 38.25 20.11 1.56
N LYS A 474 39.19 19.50 0.79
CA LYS A 474 40.47 19.01 1.35
C LYS A 474 41.72 19.31 0.53
N VAL A 475 42.46 20.30 1.02
CA VAL A 475 43.94 20.32 1.02
C VAL A 475 44.41 19.30 2.07
N GLY A 476 45.08 18.21 1.65
CA GLY A 476 45.55 17.16 2.57
C GLY A 476 46.62 16.30 1.92
N ALA A 477 47.76 16.12 2.58
CA ALA A 477 48.95 15.49 2.01
C ALA A 477 48.72 14.00 1.66
N GLY A 478 48.82 13.65 0.37
CA GLY A 478 48.75 12.25 -0.07
C GLY A 478 48.56 12.01 -1.57
N TYR A 479 47.98 12.96 -2.32
CA TYR A 479 47.71 12.77 -3.76
C TYR A 479 48.68 13.55 -4.66
N SER A 480 49.30 12.85 -5.60
CA SER A 480 50.31 13.37 -6.51
C SER A 480 49.72 13.79 -7.86
N ARG A 481 49.96 15.05 -8.25
CA ARG A 481 49.89 15.64 -9.61
C ARG A 481 48.63 15.48 -10.49
N LEU A 482 47.65 14.65 -10.14
CA LEU A 482 46.33 14.60 -10.81
C LEU A 482 45.37 15.59 -10.15
N GLN A 483 45.20 16.74 -10.80
CA GLN A 483 44.56 17.94 -10.23
C GLN A 483 43.05 17.97 -10.49
N THR A 484 42.25 17.60 -9.48
CA THR A 484 40.76 17.58 -9.52
C THR A 484 40.16 16.57 -10.52
N ILE A 485 38.88 16.22 -10.32
CA ILE A 485 38.15 15.36 -11.29
C ILE A 485 37.74 16.10 -12.56
N TRP A 486 37.87 17.44 -12.57
CA TRP A 486 37.49 18.33 -13.66
C TRP A 486 38.58 18.47 -14.73
N GLN A 487 39.83 18.05 -14.45
CA GLN A 487 40.92 18.15 -15.41
C GLN A 487 41.05 16.88 -16.25
N GLY A 488 40.88 17.02 -17.56
CA GLY A 488 41.20 15.98 -18.55
C GLY A 488 42.70 15.85 -18.83
N GLY A 489 43.10 14.73 -19.43
CA GLY A 489 44.44 14.55 -19.99
C GLY A 489 44.48 14.86 -21.48
N ASP A 490 45.65 14.75 -22.10
CA ASP A 490 45.78 14.89 -23.55
C ASP A 490 44.90 13.83 -24.25
N CYS A 491 43.86 14.30 -24.95
CA CYS A 491 42.86 13.49 -25.67
C CYS A 491 41.98 12.56 -24.81
N SER A 492 41.86 12.76 -23.49
CA SER A 492 40.94 12.00 -22.63
C SER A 492 39.90 12.88 -21.91
N PRO A 493 38.64 12.43 -21.78
CA PRO A 493 37.63 13.12 -20.98
C PRO A 493 38.08 13.27 -19.51
N PRO A 494 37.74 14.39 -18.83
CA PRO A 494 37.84 14.55 -17.39
C PRO A 494 37.31 13.34 -16.58
N ALA A 495 37.87 13.12 -15.39
CA ALA A 495 37.45 12.00 -14.54
C ALA A 495 35.97 12.08 -14.13
N VAL A 496 35.38 13.27 -14.06
CA VAL A 496 33.93 13.46 -13.82
C VAL A 496 33.05 12.82 -14.91
N ASP A 497 33.48 12.79 -16.17
CA ASP A 497 32.71 12.13 -17.24
C ASP A 497 32.66 10.62 -17.02
N TRP A 498 33.81 10.03 -16.68
CA TRP A 498 33.93 8.61 -16.34
C TRP A 498 33.15 8.22 -15.08
N LEU A 499 32.96 9.16 -14.16
CA LEU A 499 32.20 8.98 -12.92
C LEU A 499 30.69 8.88 -13.22
N PHE A 500 30.13 9.84 -13.97
CA PHE A 500 28.74 9.78 -14.41
C PHE A 500 28.48 8.62 -15.39
N TYR A 501 29.40 8.38 -16.33
CA TYR A 501 29.31 7.24 -17.26
C TYR A 501 29.35 5.90 -16.52
N GLY A 502 30.21 5.74 -15.50
CA GLY A 502 30.27 4.50 -14.71
C GLY A 502 28.96 4.21 -13.95
N ALA A 503 28.30 5.24 -13.44
CA ALA A 503 26.97 5.11 -12.83
C ALA A 503 25.89 4.70 -13.86
N LEU A 504 25.89 5.33 -15.04
CA LEU A 504 24.98 4.98 -16.15
C LEU A 504 25.24 3.56 -16.69
N GLU A 505 26.49 3.17 -16.85
CA GLU A 505 26.89 1.83 -17.29
C GLU A 505 26.42 0.76 -16.31
N ARG A 506 26.61 0.95 -15.00
CA ARG A 506 26.11 0.01 -13.98
C ARG A 506 24.59 -0.02 -13.91
N LEU A 507 23.92 1.12 -14.08
CA LEU A 507 22.45 1.18 -14.19
C LEU A 507 21.95 0.30 -15.35
N LEU A 508 22.54 0.42 -16.54
CA LEU A 508 22.12 -0.33 -17.73
C LEU A 508 22.52 -1.83 -17.70
N LYS A 509 23.56 -2.21 -16.96
CA LYS A 509 24.02 -3.60 -16.82
C LYS A 509 23.41 -4.34 -15.61
N ALA A 510 23.31 -3.71 -14.45
CA ALA A 510 22.87 -4.37 -13.21
C ALA A 510 21.56 -3.83 -12.65
N GLY A 511 21.18 -2.59 -12.97
CA GLY A 511 19.99 -1.93 -12.44
C GLY A 511 20.07 -1.67 -10.93
N PRO A 512 18.94 -1.71 -10.19
CA PRO A 512 18.92 -1.55 -8.73
C PRO A 512 19.54 -2.73 -7.99
N MET A 513 19.70 -3.89 -8.64
CA MET A 513 20.16 -5.13 -8.03
C MET A 513 21.70 -5.24 -8.07
N GLY A 514 22.29 -5.87 -7.05
CA GLY A 514 23.72 -6.11 -6.92
C GLY A 514 24.20 -7.40 -7.62
N LYS A 515 25.27 -8.00 -7.09
CA LYS A 515 25.76 -9.34 -7.50
C LYS A 515 24.66 -10.39 -7.39
N ILE A 516 24.71 -11.41 -8.25
CA ILE A 516 23.93 -12.63 -8.08
C ILE A 516 24.67 -13.48 -7.06
N SER A 517 23.99 -13.92 -6.00
CA SER A 517 24.53 -14.93 -5.08
C SER A 517 24.66 -16.25 -5.82
N GLU A 518 25.87 -16.80 -5.92
CA GLU A 518 26.07 -18.14 -6.48
C GLU A 518 25.41 -19.19 -5.57
N PRO A 519 24.88 -20.30 -6.13
CA PRO A 519 24.65 -21.49 -5.33
C PRO A 519 26.00 -21.96 -4.74
N GLU A 520 26.01 -22.45 -3.50
CA GLU A 520 27.27 -22.90 -2.88
C GLU A 520 27.95 -23.97 -3.75
N PRO A 521 29.28 -23.89 -3.95
CA PRO A 521 29.99 -24.90 -4.73
C PRO A 521 29.94 -26.24 -3.99
N GLU A 522 29.53 -27.28 -4.71
CA GLU A 522 29.57 -28.67 -4.23
C GLU A 522 30.95 -29.00 -3.64
N PRO A 523 31.03 -29.65 -2.47
CA PRO A 523 32.29 -29.85 -1.74
C PRO A 523 33.19 -30.88 -2.42
N GLY A 524 33.97 -30.46 -3.43
CA GLY A 524 34.89 -31.35 -4.13
C GLY A 524 35.94 -30.72 -5.05
N GLU A 525 35.62 -29.66 -5.80
CA GLU A 525 36.51 -29.21 -6.89
C GLU A 525 37.63 -28.27 -6.45
N LYS A 526 38.87 -28.80 -6.41
CA LYS A 526 40.09 -28.03 -6.17
C LYS A 526 40.47 -27.23 -7.43
N GLY A 527 40.45 -25.91 -7.30
CA GLY A 527 40.64 -24.98 -8.41
C GLY A 527 41.98 -25.10 -9.16
N ARG A 528 41.96 -24.67 -10.42
CA ARG A 528 43.15 -24.44 -11.25
C ARG A 528 43.39 -22.94 -11.41
N SER A 529 44.67 -22.56 -11.37
CA SER A 529 45.14 -21.18 -11.42
C SER A 529 44.73 -20.47 -12.72
N ARG A 530 43.91 -19.41 -12.61
CA ARG A 530 43.55 -18.54 -13.74
C ARG A 530 44.62 -17.47 -13.97
N LYS A 531 45.33 -17.59 -15.09
CA LYS A 531 45.95 -16.46 -15.78
C LYS A 531 45.56 -16.53 -17.26
N LYS A 532 45.15 -15.37 -17.79
CA LYS A 532 45.26 -14.89 -19.19
C LYS A 532 43.93 -14.65 -19.94
N TRP A 533 43.55 -13.37 -19.96
CA TRP A 533 42.94 -12.60 -21.05
C TRP A 533 41.87 -13.25 -21.97
N ARG A 534 40.65 -12.68 -21.86
CA ARG A 534 39.51 -12.72 -22.80
C ARG A 534 38.82 -14.08 -22.99
N CYS A 535 37.48 -14.03 -22.91
CA CYS A 535 36.54 -15.10 -23.26
C CYS A 535 36.43 -16.31 -22.30
N GLU A 536 36.38 -16.06 -21.00
CA GLU A 536 35.50 -16.78 -20.09
C GLU A 536 34.62 -15.75 -19.36
N LYS A 537 33.32 -16.02 -19.15
CA LYS A 537 32.52 -15.19 -18.24
C LYS A 537 33.09 -15.37 -16.83
N GLU A 538 33.68 -14.33 -16.26
CA GLU A 538 34.13 -14.38 -14.87
C GLU A 538 32.92 -14.55 -13.96
N ALA A 539 32.93 -15.63 -13.18
CA ALA A 539 31.84 -16.04 -12.32
C ALA A 539 31.50 -14.91 -11.31
N GLY A 540 30.22 -14.56 -11.21
CA GLY A 540 29.72 -13.47 -10.36
C GLY A 540 29.58 -12.08 -11.01
N LEU A 541 30.04 -11.85 -12.24
CA LEU A 541 29.77 -10.60 -12.98
C LEU A 541 28.40 -10.62 -13.67
N VAL A 542 27.71 -9.49 -13.66
CA VAL A 542 26.32 -9.36 -14.09
C VAL A 542 26.18 -8.51 -15.36
N ASP A 543 25.40 -9.00 -16.31
CA ASP A 543 24.67 -8.17 -17.25
C ASP A 543 23.23 -8.70 -17.36
N ARG A 544 22.27 -7.87 -16.96
CA ARG A 544 20.82 -8.12 -16.95
C ARG A 544 20.12 -7.51 -18.17
N GLU A 545 20.85 -6.88 -19.09
CA GLU A 545 20.30 -6.23 -20.28
C GLU A 545 19.15 -5.25 -19.92
N VAL A 546 19.37 -4.41 -18.89
CA VAL A 546 18.36 -3.46 -18.40
C VAL A 546 18.17 -2.35 -19.42
N THR A 547 16.91 -2.07 -19.76
CA THR A 547 16.54 -1.02 -20.72
C THR A 547 15.70 0.07 -20.07
N VAL A 548 15.89 1.31 -20.51
CA VAL A 548 15.24 2.50 -19.95
C VAL A 548 14.60 3.30 -21.07
N LYS A 549 13.27 3.30 -21.14
CA LYS A 549 12.53 4.01 -22.16
C LYS A 549 12.73 5.52 -22.05
N ARG A 550 12.54 6.09 -20.87
CA ARG A 550 12.75 7.51 -20.59
C ARG A 550 13.62 7.70 -19.35
N LEU A 551 14.80 8.29 -19.52
CA LEU A 551 15.66 8.72 -18.42
C LEU A 551 15.51 10.23 -18.23
N ASN A 552 14.99 10.64 -17.08
CA ASN A 552 14.84 12.05 -16.73
C ASN A 552 15.90 12.46 -15.71
N LEU A 553 16.81 13.35 -16.09
CA LEU A 553 17.90 13.83 -15.24
C LEU A 553 17.59 15.27 -14.77
N ASN A 554 17.05 15.40 -13.56
CA ASN A 554 16.70 16.70 -12.99
C ASN A 554 17.76 17.14 -11.98
N VAL A 555 18.57 18.15 -12.32
CA VAL A 555 19.53 18.75 -11.39
C VAL A 555 18.81 19.80 -10.56
N VAL A 556 18.79 19.65 -9.25
CA VAL A 556 17.99 20.54 -8.37
C VAL A 556 18.84 21.49 -7.54
N THR A 557 18.33 22.69 -7.34
CA THR A 557 18.90 23.71 -6.46
C THR A 557 18.82 23.26 -5.01
N PRO A 558 19.94 23.23 -4.26
CA PRO A 558 19.92 22.89 -2.84
C PRO A 558 19.17 23.96 -2.04
N ALA A 559 18.42 23.54 -1.01
CA ALA A 559 17.67 24.44 -0.15
C ALA A 559 18.55 25.49 0.56
N ASP A 560 19.81 25.16 0.86
CA ASP A 560 20.84 26.11 1.30
C ASP A 560 21.62 26.64 0.08
N THR A 561 21.13 27.74 -0.49
CA THR A 561 21.79 28.42 -1.61
C THR A 561 23.02 29.23 -1.20
N THR A 562 23.28 29.43 0.10
CA THR A 562 24.38 30.30 0.59
C THR A 562 25.76 29.77 0.25
N LYS A 563 25.87 28.46 -0.01
CA LYS A 563 27.11 27.78 -0.38
C LYS A 563 27.34 27.67 -1.89
N LEU A 564 26.36 28.05 -2.72
CA LEU A 564 26.51 28.03 -4.17
C LEU A 564 27.53 29.08 -4.63
N ALA A 565 28.26 28.76 -5.69
CA ALA A 565 29.08 29.75 -6.38
C ALA A 565 28.23 30.90 -6.94
N ASP A 566 28.82 32.08 -7.06
CA ASP A 566 28.17 33.22 -7.71
C ASP A 566 27.97 32.94 -9.21
N MET A 567 26.82 33.35 -9.76
CA MET A 567 26.41 33.00 -11.13
C MET A 567 27.41 33.51 -12.18
N ASP A 568 27.93 34.72 -11.96
CA ASP A 568 28.86 35.37 -12.89
C ASP A 568 30.30 34.81 -12.81
N CYS A 569 30.60 33.98 -11.80
CA CYS A 569 31.94 33.43 -11.57
C CYS A 569 32.17 32.03 -12.18
N LYS A 570 31.40 31.61 -13.20
CA LYS A 570 31.51 30.26 -13.80
C LYS A 570 32.94 29.93 -14.30
N LEU A 571 33.61 30.90 -14.93
CA LEU A 571 34.96 30.71 -15.48
C LEU A 571 36.03 30.68 -14.39
N GLU A 572 35.92 31.54 -13.39
CA GLU A 572 36.81 31.58 -12.22
C GLU A 572 36.64 30.32 -11.35
N TRP A 573 35.40 29.85 -11.17
CA TRP A 573 35.12 28.62 -10.44
C TRP A 573 35.73 27.39 -11.12
N LEU A 574 35.68 27.33 -12.46
CA LEU A 574 36.38 26.32 -13.26
C LEU A 574 37.91 26.50 -13.18
N GLY A 575 38.44 27.72 -13.31
CA GLY A 575 39.87 28.02 -13.18
C GLY A 575 40.48 27.71 -11.81
N ALA A 576 39.65 27.72 -10.75
CA ALA A 576 40.04 27.26 -9.42
C ALA A 576 40.27 25.73 -9.36
N ARG A 577 39.77 24.98 -10.34
CA ARG A 577 39.82 23.51 -10.42
C ARG A 577 40.74 23.00 -11.52
N GLN A 578 40.58 23.51 -12.74
CA GLN A 578 41.28 23.10 -13.95
C GLN A 578 42.27 24.18 -14.42
N ALA A 579 43.53 23.79 -14.64
CA ALA A 579 44.54 24.73 -15.14
C ALA A 579 44.20 25.24 -16.56
N GLY A 580 44.42 26.53 -16.81
CA GLY A 580 44.24 27.16 -18.13
C GLY A 580 42.87 27.81 -18.39
N TRP A 581 41.94 27.77 -17.43
CA TRP A 581 40.61 28.40 -17.55
C TRP A 581 40.47 29.67 -16.72
N GLY A 582 39.72 30.64 -17.24
CA GLY A 582 39.49 31.94 -16.59
C GLY A 582 40.74 32.83 -16.53
N ARG A 583 40.65 33.92 -15.77
CA ARG A 583 41.83 34.75 -15.43
C ARG A 583 42.68 34.08 -14.34
N PRO A 584 43.96 34.46 -14.18
CA PRO A 584 44.72 34.10 -12.99
C PRO A 584 43.98 34.52 -11.71
N LEU A 585 43.92 33.60 -10.74
CA LEU A 585 43.29 33.79 -9.44
C LEU A 585 44.34 33.93 -8.35
N GLU A 586 44.08 34.81 -7.38
CA GLU A 586 44.88 34.85 -6.15
C GLU A 586 44.62 33.62 -5.27
N VAL A 587 45.56 33.28 -4.38
CA VAL A 587 45.46 32.08 -3.54
C VAL A 587 44.19 32.09 -2.68
N ALA A 588 43.89 33.22 -2.01
CA ALA A 588 42.70 33.35 -1.17
C ALA A 588 41.39 33.30 -1.96
N GLU A 589 41.38 33.84 -3.18
CA GLU A 589 40.23 33.77 -4.08
C GLU A 589 39.99 32.32 -4.57
N LYS A 590 41.06 31.62 -4.93
CA LYS A 590 41.03 30.21 -5.32
C LYS A 590 40.53 29.32 -4.18
N GLU A 591 41.04 29.49 -2.96
CA GLU A 591 40.56 28.75 -1.78
C GLU A 591 39.08 29.02 -1.46
N ARG A 592 38.61 30.26 -1.66
CA ARG A 592 37.18 30.61 -1.52
C ARG A 592 36.32 29.88 -2.55
N LEU A 593 36.70 29.93 -3.84
CA LEU A 593 35.96 29.31 -4.94
C LEU A 593 36.00 27.78 -4.93
N GLN A 594 37.01 27.17 -4.30
CA GLN A 594 37.05 25.73 -4.08
C GLN A 594 36.02 25.28 -3.02
N LYS A 595 35.73 26.11 -2.02
CA LYS A 595 34.73 25.82 -0.97
C LYS A 595 33.28 26.03 -1.42
N THR A 596 33.03 26.86 -2.44
CA THR A 596 31.68 27.05 -2.99
C THR A 596 31.27 25.89 -3.88
N ALA A 597 30.07 25.35 -3.63
CA ALA A 597 29.48 24.25 -4.39
C ALA A 597 29.17 24.67 -5.84
N MET A 598 29.20 23.69 -6.75
CA MET A 598 28.80 23.87 -8.14
C MET A 598 27.32 24.26 -8.25
N ARG A 599 27.01 25.16 -9.18
CA ARG A 599 25.64 25.50 -9.53
C ARG A 599 24.94 24.38 -10.33
N PRO A 600 23.66 24.05 -10.05
CA PRO A 600 22.86 23.09 -10.82
C PRO A 600 22.88 23.35 -12.32
N GLU A 601 22.75 24.61 -12.71
CA GLU A 601 22.73 25.06 -14.12
C GLU A 601 24.04 24.70 -14.82
N TRP A 602 25.18 24.85 -14.12
CA TRP A 602 26.49 24.54 -14.69
C TRP A 602 26.73 23.04 -14.79
N LEU A 603 26.20 22.24 -13.86
CA LEU A 603 26.27 20.78 -13.93
C LEU A 603 25.39 20.26 -15.07
N ALA A 604 24.18 20.79 -15.23
CA ALA A 604 23.32 20.46 -16.37
C ALA A 604 23.98 20.84 -17.71
N ASP A 605 24.55 22.04 -17.84
CA ASP A 605 25.32 22.45 -19.03
C ASP A 605 26.47 21.47 -19.32
N PHE A 606 27.23 21.08 -18.28
CA PHE A 606 28.34 20.13 -18.40
C PHE A 606 27.84 18.76 -18.91
N MET A 607 26.82 18.19 -18.25
CA MET A 607 26.22 16.91 -18.65
C MET A 607 25.66 16.95 -20.07
N ILE A 608 25.05 18.07 -20.48
CA ILE A 608 24.58 18.29 -21.86
C ILE A 608 25.74 18.18 -22.86
N VAL A 609 26.89 18.82 -22.59
CA VAL A 609 28.06 18.78 -23.47
C VAL A 609 28.68 17.38 -23.52
N SER A 610 28.89 16.75 -22.37
CA SER A 610 29.50 15.41 -22.28
C SER A 610 28.63 14.33 -22.93
N LEU A 611 27.31 14.34 -22.68
CA LEU A 611 26.38 13.42 -23.33
C LEU A 611 26.30 13.66 -24.84
N ARG A 612 26.41 14.91 -25.32
CA ARG A 612 26.49 15.17 -26.76
C ARG A 612 27.71 14.51 -27.39
N SER A 613 28.90 14.73 -26.81
CA SER A 613 30.16 14.16 -27.30
C SER A 613 30.18 12.63 -27.29
N LEU A 614 29.53 12.03 -26.28
CA LEU A 614 29.29 10.58 -26.23
C LEU A 614 28.35 10.14 -27.37
N LEU A 615 27.17 10.75 -27.47
CA LEU A 615 26.10 10.35 -28.40
C LEU A 615 26.40 10.66 -29.88
N GLU A 616 27.35 11.54 -30.18
CA GLU A 616 27.87 11.76 -31.54
C GLU A 616 28.69 10.56 -32.08
N MET A 617 29.06 9.59 -31.24
CA MET A 617 29.73 8.34 -31.60
C MET A 617 31.01 8.50 -32.45
N GLY A 618 31.88 9.44 -32.09
CA GLY A 618 33.23 9.54 -32.65
C GLY A 618 34.06 8.25 -32.45
N SER A 619 35.18 8.14 -33.15
CA SER A 619 36.08 6.97 -33.14
C SER A 619 36.45 6.45 -31.75
N GLN A 620 36.68 7.37 -30.80
CA GLN A 620 36.98 7.06 -29.39
C GLN A 620 35.72 6.79 -28.54
N THR A 621 34.60 7.48 -28.80
CA THR A 621 33.39 7.39 -27.97
C THR A 621 32.44 6.26 -28.34
N PHE A 622 32.56 5.70 -29.56
CA PHE A 622 31.71 4.64 -30.11
C PHE A 622 31.42 3.47 -29.15
N ILE A 623 32.46 2.89 -28.54
CA ILE A 623 32.34 1.70 -27.68
C ILE A 623 31.63 1.99 -26.34
N TYR A 624 31.58 3.25 -25.93
CA TYR A 624 30.91 3.71 -24.71
C TYR A 624 29.47 4.16 -25.02
N ALA A 625 29.26 4.73 -26.20
CA ALA A 625 27.94 5.17 -26.65
C ALA A 625 27.03 4.00 -27.07
N SER A 626 27.59 2.86 -27.48
CA SER A 626 26.82 1.76 -28.04
C SER A 626 25.76 1.23 -27.06
N ILE A 627 26.13 0.99 -25.79
CA ILE A 627 25.20 0.51 -24.75
C ILE A 627 24.03 1.48 -24.49
N VAL A 628 24.26 2.79 -24.66
CA VAL A 628 23.22 3.82 -24.51
C VAL A 628 22.22 3.71 -25.65
N TYR A 629 22.67 3.60 -26.90
CA TYR A 629 21.82 3.37 -28.07
C TYR A 629 21.19 1.96 -28.12
N GLU A 630 21.81 0.95 -27.50
CA GLU A 630 21.25 -0.41 -27.42
C GLU A 630 20.08 -0.50 -26.44
N ARG A 631 20.12 0.30 -25.34
CA ARG A 631 19.26 0.08 -24.17
C ARG A 631 18.35 1.24 -23.78
N MET A 632 18.39 2.37 -24.48
CA MET A 632 17.60 3.56 -24.12
C MET A 632 16.84 4.17 -25.29
N GLU A 633 15.70 4.83 -25.03
CA GLU A 633 14.94 5.58 -26.04
C GLU A 633 15.18 7.09 -25.92
N ASP A 634 14.81 7.71 -24.81
CA ASP A 634 14.93 9.16 -24.60
C ASP A 634 15.73 9.51 -23.33
N ILE A 635 16.51 10.59 -23.41
CA ILE A 635 17.20 11.21 -22.27
C ILE A 635 16.78 12.68 -22.19
N THR A 636 16.19 13.09 -21.07
CA THR A 636 15.90 14.49 -20.76
C THR A 636 16.83 15.01 -19.66
N ILE A 637 17.19 16.30 -19.75
CA ILE A 637 17.98 17.00 -18.74
C ILE A 637 17.25 18.30 -18.40
N SER A 638 16.94 18.47 -17.12
CA SER A 638 16.26 19.65 -16.58
C SER A 638 17.02 20.24 -15.39
N VAL A 639 16.70 21.51 -15.08
CA VAL A 639 17.11 22.17 -13.83
C VAL A 639 15.85 22.62 -13.11
N ASP A 640 15.67 22.20 -11.86
CA ASP A 640 14.47 22.51 -11.05
C ASP A 640 13.13 22.22 -11.77
N GLY A 641 13.12 21.18 -12.63
CA GLY A 641 11.98 20.80 -13.46
C GLY A 641 11.90 21.49 -14.82
N GLU A 642 12.64 22.58 -15.06
CA GLU A 642 12.69 23.25 -16.37
C GLU A 642 13.56 22.48 -17.37
N LEU A 643 12.98 22.01 -18.46
CA LEU A 643 13.68 21.27 -19.52
C LEU A 643 14.77 22.12 -20.17
N ARG A 644 16.02 21.65 -20.11
CA ARG A 644 17.19 22.26 -20.78
C ARG A 644 17.54 21.55 -22.09
N LYS A 645 17.44 20.22 -22.12
CA LYS A 645 17.77 19.42 -23.30
C LYS A 645 17.03 18.08 -23.33
N GLU A 646 16.62 17.69 -24.52
CA GLU A 646 16.11 16.36 -24.86
C GLU A 646 17.02 15.72 -25.93
N TYR A 647 17.28 14.42 -25.78
CA TYR A 647 17.99 13.56 -26.71
C TYR A 647 17.11 12.36 -27.05
N LYS A 648 16.58 12.32 -28.28
CA LYS A 648 15.78 11.22 -28.80
C LYS A 648 16.67 10.27 -29.58
N LEU A 649 17.03 9.14 -28.97
CA LEU A 649 18.11 8.29 -29.48
C LEU A 649 17.71 7.59 -30.78
N SER A 650 16.43 7.30 -31.00
CA SER A 650 15.93 6.75 -32.26
C SER A 650 16.11 7.71 -33.44
N GLU A 651 15.95 9.02 -33.22
CA GLU A 651 16.14 10.07 -34.23
C GLU A 651 17.60 10.33 -34.50
N MET A 652 18.41 10.40 -33.44
CA MET A 652 19.86 10.52 -33.56
C MET A 652 20.44 9.33 -34.32
N LEU A 653 20.03 8.10 -34.01
CA LEU A 653 20.50 6.87 -34.67
C LEU A 653 20.24 6.85 -36.19
N SER A 654 19.08 7.36 -36.64
CA SER A 654 18.74 7.45 -38.08
C SER A 654 19.60 8.44 -38.85
N VAL A 655 20.06 9.53 -38.20
CA VAL A 655 20.83 10.62 -38.84
C VAL A 655 22.31 10.66 -38.43
N LEU A 656 22.75 9.73 -37.58
CA LEU A 656 24.11 9.71 -37.01
C LEU A 656 25.14 9.88 -38.14
N PRO A 657 26.07 10.85 -38.04
CA PRO A 657 27.04 11.11 -39.09
C PRO A 657 28.00 9.92 -39.32
N CYS A 658 28.19 9.55 -40.58
CA CYS A 658 29.22 8.57 -41.01
C CYS A 658 30.52 9.24 -41.47
N ASN A 659 30.70 10.55 -41.20
CA ASN A 659 31.79 11.38 -41.70
C ASN A 659 32.67 11.94 -40.57
N GLU A 660 33.68 11.18 -40.17
CA GLU A 660 34.73 11.61 -39.24
C GLU A 660 36.01 12.02 -40.01
N TYR A 661 36.73 13.03 -39.51
CA TYR A 661 37.99 13.49 -40.09
C TYR A 661 39.10 12.49 -39.74
N SER A 662 39.47 11.63 -40.70
CA SER A 662 40.57 10.68 -40.54
C SER A 662 41.79 11.11 -41.34
N HIS A 663 42.99 10.86 -40.81
CA HIS A 663 44.25 11.14 -41.51
C HIS A 663 44.50 10.21 -42.71
N THR A 664 43.74 9.11 -42.85
CA THR A 664 43.81 8.20 -44.01
C THR A 664 42.43 7.73 -44.45
N GLU A 665 42.26 7.54 -45.76
CA GLU A 665 41.00 7.11 -46.37
C GLU A 665 40.58 5.70 -45.92
N GLU A 666 41.54 4.78 -45.79
CA GLU A 666 41.31 3.40 -45.32
C GLU A 666 40.70 3.34 -43.92
N ALA A 667 41.11 4.24 -43.03
CA ALA A 667 40.57 4.33 -41.66
C ALA A 667 39.15 4.90 -41.67
N ARG A 668 38.87 5.88 -42.54
CA ARG A 668 37.52 6.43 -42.78
C ARG A 668 36.57 5.34 -43.27
N GLU A 669 36.94 4.57 -44.30
CA GLU A 669 36.10 3.46 -44.80
C GLU A 669 35.89 2.35 -43.76
N ARG A 670 36.94 1.99 -43.00
CA ARG A 670 36.84 0.98 -41.94
C ARG A 670 35.86 1.42 -40.86
N ARG A 671 35.89 2.69 -40.46
CA ARG A 671 34.96 3.29 -39.50
C ARG A 671 33.53 3.30 -40.03
N MET A 672 33.31 3.69 -41.29
CA MET A 672 31.99 3.67 -41.94
C MET A 672 31.39 2.26 -41.94
N ARG A 673 32.16 1.24 -42.35
CA ARG A 673 31.73 -0.17 -42.31
C ARG A 673 31.41 -0.67 -40.91
N GLN A 674 32.21 -0.31 -39.90
CA GLN A 674 31.94 -0.67 -38.50
C GLN A 674 30.63 -0.05 -37.98
N LEU A 675 30.41 1.23 -38.26
CA LEU A 675 29.20 1.94 -37.80
C LEU A 675 27.96 1.43 -38.53
N TYR A 676 28.04 1.16 -39.84
CA TYR A 676 26.95 0.56 -40.63
C TYR A 676 26.58 -0.83 -40.07
N ASN A 677 27.55 -1.73 -39.94
CA ASN A 677 27.32 -3.09 -39.43
C ASN A 677 26.73 -3.09 -38.00
N TRP A 678 27.13 -2.13 -37.15
CA TRP A 678 26.55 -1.98 -35.82
C TRP A 678 25.11 -1.42 -35.86
N ARG A 679 24.76 -0.51 -36.78
CA ARG A 679 23.36 -0.04 -36.94
C ARG A 679 22.40 -1.13 -37.38
N GLU A 680 22.83 -1.98 -38.31
CA GLU A 680 22.07 -3.16 -38.73
C GLU A 680 21.91 -4.17 -37.58
N TRP A 681 22.91 -4.29 -36.70
CA TRP A 681 22.88 -5.19 -35.55
C TRP A 681 22.06 -4.67 -34.36
N VAL A 682 22.10 -3.37 -34.07
CA VAL A 682 21.38 -2.77 -32.91
C VAL A 682 19.89 -2.63 -33.16
N SER A 683 19.46 -2.50 -34.42
CA SER A 683 18.04 -2.28 -34.75
C SER A 683 17.12 -3.43 -34.29
N PRO A 684 17.40 -4.72 -34.60
CA PRO A 684 16.62 -5.84 -34.06
C PRO A 684 16.66 -5.97 -32.52
N ILE A 685 17.74 -5.51 -31.88
CA ILE A 685 17.88 -5.53 -30.42
C ILE A 685 16.94 -4.50 -29.79
N ARG A 686 16.90 -3.29 -30.33
CA ARG A 686 15.96 -2.23 -29.92
C ARG A 686 14.51 -2.65 -30.11
N GLU A 687 14.17 -3.20 -31.27
CA GLU A 687 12.83 -3.73 -31.55
C GLU A 687 12.42 -4.81 -30.55
N LYS A 688 13.29 -5.78 -30.26
CA LYS A 688 13.05 -6.82 -29.25
C LYS A 688 12.85 -6.24 -27.84
N ALA A 689 13.52 -5.13 -27.52
CA ALA A 689 13.38 -4.41 -26.26
C ALA A 689 12.17 -3.44 -26.21
N GLY A 690 11.37 -3.36 -27.28
CA GLY A 690 10.25 -2.41 -27.38
C GLY A 690 10.66 -0.94 -27.57
N LEU A 691 11.94 -0.69 -27.89
CA LEU A 691 12.48 0.65 -28.15
C LEU A 691 12.31 1.00 -29.64
N PRO A 692 11.93 2.24 -29.99
CA PRO A 692 11.69 2.63 -31.37
C PRO A 692 12.97 2.62 -32.20
N VAL A 693 12.82 2.18 -33.45
CA VAL A 693 13.83 2.25 -34.50
C VAL A 693 13.25 3.10 -35.64
N LYS A 694 14.04 4.03 -36.16
CA LYS A 694 13.71 4.79 -37.37
C LYS A 694 14.55 4.27 -38.55
N PRO A 695 14.01 4.28 -39.79
CA PRO A 695 14.81 3.99 -40.98
C PRO A 695 16.03 4.91 -41.08
N LEU A 696 17.15 4.38 -41.56
CA LEU A 696 18.37 5.17 -41.81
C LEU A 696 18.13 6.15 -42.97
N GLU A 697 18.38 7.44 -42.76
CA GLU A 697 18.14 8.46 -43.80
C GLU A 697 19.18 8.45 -44.93
N VAL A 698 20.29 7.71 -44.75
CA VAL A 698 21.39 7.62 -45.72
C VAL A 698 21.49 6.22 -46.28
N SER A 699 20.95 6.01 -47.48
CA SER A 699 21.29 4.84 -48.29
C SER A 699 22.72 4.99 -48.84
N LEU A 700 23.69 4.32 -48.20
CA LEU A 700 24.99 4.11 -48.82
C LEU A 700 24.86 3.01 -49.89
N SER A 701 24.75 3.42 -51.15
CA SER A 701 25.00 2.52 -52.28
C SER A 701 26.46 2.08 -52.22
N VAL A 702 26.69 0.82 -51.86
CA VAL A 702 28.01 0.19 -51.93
C VAL A 702 28.16 -0.44 -53.32
N ASP A 703 28.58 0.39 -54.28
CA ASP A 703 29.19 -0.02 -55.55
C ASP A 703 30.73 0.08 -55.42
#